data_AF-A0A661YLH2-F1
#
_entry.id   AF-A0A661YLH2-F1
#
_cell.length_a   1.000
_cell.length_b   1.000
_cell.length_c   1.000
_cell.angle_alpha   90.00
_cell.angle_beta   90.00
_cell.angle_gamma   90.00
#
_symmetry.space_group_name_H-M   'P 1'
#
loop_
_entity.id
_entity.type
_entity.pdbx_description
1 polymer ?
#
loop_
_entity_poly.entity_id
_entity_poly.type
_entity_poly.pdbx_seq_one_letter_code
_entity_poly.pdbx_strand_id
1 'polypeptide(L)'
;MHRPGWIWLILFVVMLPVLIMPFLKAESARIAKYFLLLAFLFYAILTIIGYFFRGEEWKWTMSGEGIYMPFEPMPLKAGTFQHPLAMELGTYGRAESCMLCHQGMKGFSSAHDPEAIGCVSCHLGNPFTPDKDQAHTGMLMVPGNLDNASRSCGSNDCHQDITMRIHTSLMTTMSGIIAVDRYVFNEMDLPDGHFNVGDIGQSPADKHLRNMCARCHLGNPKLLPGPVNEESRGGGCNACHLNYSGDANEELQKYLGKTMADSSLWSAHPSLDLNISNAHCFGCHSRSGRISTSFEGWHETLLGKGETELSDTLRILEDGRVFRYISEDVHHQAGMQCIDCHDSYELMGDGTFYMHEEDQVKISCEDCHFDQQPNLISWTAMDAETQKILQTRGIDWGGDSFLPLGNTERLIWNSRITADGKAVLLGKVSGKEHPLNAPAGICKRGEAHDDLSCQSCHTAWVPQCIGCHNEYDPKIAGYDMIRNKEETGSWVEYVGMYLADLPTLGVIEGDVRKVHTFVPGMILSIDKATYDPDVENPLVFHRLFAPLSAHTNISEGRDCRSCHNNPLALGYGHGKLTYSMVDGVGEWQFVPRFANNPNDGLPEDAWIPVLQQPDGNHATRTNARPFSLEEQQRILLFGSCLECHDQDSDLMLSTLDDFETVLQRRTEKCVLPDYFKP
;
A
#
# COMPACT_ATOMS: atom_id res chain seq x y z
N MET A 1 -26.61 -5.62 12.75
CA MET A 1 -27.99 -5.13 13.02
C MET A 1 -28.04 -4.48 14.42
N HIS A 2 -28.08 -3.15 14.51
CA HIS A 2 -27.80 -2.40 15.76
C HIS A 2 -29.02 -2.03 16.64
N ARG A 3 -30.15 -2.73 16.56
CA ARG A 3 -31.31 -2.42 17.41
C ARG A 3 -31.97 -3.70 17.94
N PRO A 4 -31.55 -4.22 19.11
CA PRO A 4 -32.08 -5.46 19.69
C PRO A 4 -33.59 -5.44 19.94
N GLY A 5 -34.22 -4.26 19.99
CA GLY A 5 -35.68 -4.12 20.09
C GLY A 5 -36.48 -4.71 18.92
N TRP A 6 -35.90 -4.80 17.71
CA TRP A 6 -36.61 -5.39 16.56
C TRP A 6 -36.79 -6.90 16.69
N ILE A 7 -35.86 -7.58 17.36
CA ILE A 7 -35.96 -9.03 17.61
C ILE A 7 -37.18 -9.31 18.49
N TRP A 8 -37.40 -8.50 19.52
CA TRP A 8 -38.57 -8.61 20.38
C TRP A 8 -39.88 -8.33 19.64
N LEU A 9 -39.88 -7.38 18.72
CA LEU A 9 -41.06 -7.03 17.92
C LEU A 9 -41.39 -8.14 16.90
N ILE A 10 -40.38 -8.72 16.26
CA ILE A 10 -40.53 -9.86 15.34
C ILE A 10 -41.02 -11.10 16.11
N LEU A 11 -40.41 -11.41 17.26
CA LEU A 11 -40.84 -12.51 18.13
C LEU A 11 -42.28 -12.32 18.59
N PHE A 12 -42.67 -11.09 18.96
CA PHE A 12 -44.04 -10.78 19.35
C PHE A 12 -45.03 -11.00 18.20
N VAL A 13 -44.72 -10.54 16.98
CA VAL A 13 -45.57 -10.72 15.80
C VAL A 13 -45.74 -12.20 15.43
N VAL A 14 -44.69 -13.02 15.58
CA VAL A 14 -44.74 -14.47 15.29
C VAL A 14 -45.43 -15.25 16.41
N MET A 15 -45.28 -14.85 17.68
CA MET A 15 -45.89 -15.53 18.83
C MET A 15 -47.33 -15.12 19.10
N LEU A 16 -47.74 -13.91 18.70
CA LEU A 16 -49.10 -13.42 18.90
C LEU A 16 -50.17 -14.35 18.29
N PRO A 17 -50.05 -14.84 17.03
CA PRO A 17 -50.96 -15.84 16.45
C PRO A 17 -51.01 -17.15 17.22
N VAL A 18 -49.91 -17.58 17.85
CA VAL A 18 -49.85 -18.79 18.68
C VAL A 18 -50.63 -18.60 19.98
N LEU A 19 -50.46 -17.43 20.62
CA LEU A 19 -51.10 -17.09 21.90
C LEU A 19 -52.61 -16.88 21.77
N ILE A 20 -53.07 -16.25 20.69
CA ILE A 20 -54.50 -15.98 20.48
C ILE A 20 -55.26 -17.15 19.84
N MET A 21 -54.54 -18.14 19.29
CA MET A 21 -55.12 -19.29 18.57
C MET A 21 -56.26 -20.02 19.30
N PRO A 22 -56.18 -20.26 20.63
CA PRO A 22 -57.25 -20.92 21.39
C PRO A 22 -58.56 -20.12 21.44
N PHE A 23 -58.51 -18.81 21.19
CA PHE A 23 -59.63 -17.89 21.29
C PHE A 23 -60.20 -17.49 19.92
N LEU A 24 -59.62 -17.99 18.82
CA LEU A 24 -60.05 -17.68 17.46
C LEU A 24 -61.15 -18.63 16.97
N LYS A 25 -62.09 -18.10 16.18
CA LYS A 25 -63.06 -18.92 15.43
C LYS A 25 -62.32 -19.80 14.42
N ALA A 26 -62.91 -20.94 14.04
CA ALA A 26 -62.27 -21.97 13.21
C ALA A 26 -61.63 -21.44 11.90
N GLU A 27 -62.26 -20.46 11.26
CA GLU A 27 -61.76 -19.82 10.04
C GLU A 27 -60.52 -18.95 10.31
N SER A 28 -60.57 -18.10 11.35
CA SER A 28 -59.43 -17.26 11.75
C SER A 28 -58.26 -18.09 12.31
N ALA A 29 -58.55 -19.18 13.02
CA ALA A 29 -57.52 -20.12 13.50
C ALA A 29 -56.82 -20.83 12.34
N ARG A 30 -57.53 -21.11 11.23
CA ARG A 30 -56.94 -21.66 10.02
C ARG A 30 -55.99 -20.66 9.34
N ILE A 31 -56.38 -19.39 9.25
CA ILE A 31 -55.53 -18.31 8.72
C ILE A 31 -54.26 -18.14 9.57
N ALA A 32 -54.39 -18.14 10.90
CA ALA A 32 -53.23 -18.06 11.81
C ALA A 32 -52.25 -19.22 11.63
N LYS A 33 -52.75 -20.46 11.43
CA LYS A 33 -51.90 -21.63 11.14
C LYS A 33 -51.16 -21.51 9.81
N TYR A 34 -51.82 -21.02 8.76
CA TYR A 34 -51.18 -20.78 7.47
C TYR A 34 -50.10 -19.69 7.55
N PHE A 35 -50.38 -18.61 8.27
CA PHE A 35 -49.39 -17.56 8.51
C PHE A 35 -48.15 -18.12 9.22
N LEU A 36 -48.33 -18.89 10.30
CA LEU A 36 -47.21 -19.51 11.03
C LEU A 36 -46.42 -20.50 10.16
N LEU A 37 -47.11 -21.30 9.33
CA LEU A 37 -46.45 -22.21 8.39
C LEU A 37 -45.63 -21.46 7.34
N LEU A 38 -46.18 -20.39 6.77
CA LEU A 38 -45.47 -19.55 5.80
C LEU A 38 -44.28 -18.84 6.44
N ALA A 39 -44.42 -18.32 7.66
CA ALA A 39 -43.33 -17.72 8.42
C ALA A 39 -42.22 -18.73 8.71
N PHE A 40 -42.57 -19.96 9.08
CA PHE A 40 -41.62 -21.06 9.25
C PHE A 40 -40.91 -21.43 7.94
N LEU A 41 -41.65 -21.58 6.85
CA LEU A 41 -41.06 -21.90 5.53
C LEU A 41 -40.15 -20.78 5.04
N PHE A 42 -40.55 -19.53 5.21
CA PHE A 42 -39.73 -18.37 4.89
C PHE A 42 -38.44 -18.36 5.72
N TYR A 43 -38.55 -18.57 7.03
CA TYR A 43 -37.37 -18.68 7.89
C TYR A 43 -36.48 -19.86 7.48
N ALA A 44 -37.04 -21.04 7.21
CA ALA A 44 -36.28 -22.21 6.76
C ALA A 44 -35.56 -21.96 5.43
N ILE A 45 -36.19 -21.26 4.48
CA ILE A 45 -35.55 -20.84 3.22
C ILE A 45 -34.40 -19.87 3.52
N LEU A 46 -34.61 -18.86 4.38
CA LEU A 46 -33.52 -17.95 4.78
C LEU A 46 -32.39 -18.68 5.48
N THR A 47 -32.69 -19.68 6.31
CA THR A 47 -31.68 -20.52 6.98
C THR A 47 -30.92 -21.35 5.95
N ILE A 48 -31.59 -21.97 4.98
CA ILE A 48 -30.93 -22.72 3.89
C ILE A 48 -30.05 -21.79 3.05
N ILE A 49 -30.55 -20.60 2.68
CA ILE A 49 -29.76 -19.59 1.96
C ILE A 49 -28.55 -19.15 2.80
N GLY A 50 -28.77 -18.87 4.09
CA GLY A 50 -27.74 -18.53 5.07
C GLY A 50 -26.69 -19.61 5.29
N TYR A 51 -27.04 -20.88 5.07
CA TYR A 51 -26.17 -22.02 5.34
C TYR A 51 -25.38 -22.47 4.10
N PHE A 52 -26.05 -22.56 2.96
CA PHE A 52 -25.49 -23.19 1.76
C PHE A 52 -24.96 -22.20 0.72
N PHE A 53 -25.35 -20.92 0.81
CA PHE A 53 -25.08 -19.95 -0.25
C PHE A 53 -24.45 -18.64 0.28
N ARG A 54 -24.00 -18.64 1.53
CA ARG A 54 -23.49 -17.46 2.24
C ARG A 54 -22.13 -17.80 2.87
N GLY A 55 -21.10 -17.09 2.44
CA GLY A 55 -19.77 -17.06 3.07
C GLY A 55 -19.65 -15.97 4.13
N GLU A 56 -18.42 -15.71 4.57
CA GLU A 56 -18.13 -14.65 5.54
C GLU A 56 -18.58 -13.25 5.05
N GLU A 57 -18.96 -12.37 5.98
CA GLU A 57 -19.47 -11.01 5.70
C GLU A 57 -20.65 -10.92 4.71
N TRP A 58 -21.53 -11.92 4.70
CA TRP A 58 -22.72 -11.99 3.82
C TRP A 58 -22.41 -12.10 2.33
N LYS A 59 -21.16 -12.41 1.95
CA LYS A 59 -20.77 -12.65 0.55
C LYS A 59 -21.45 -13.91 0.01
N TRP A 60 -21.93 -13.85 -1.23
CA TRP A 60 -22.57 -15.00 -1.88
C TRP A 60 -21.51 -15.98 -2.39
N THR A 61 -21.58 -17.25 -1.99
CA THR A 61 -20.66 -18.29 -2.45
C THR A 61 -21.43 -19.44 -3.10
N MET A 62 -21.08 -19.78 -4.34
CA MET A 62 -21.70 -20.87 -5.11
C MET A 62 -20.94 -22.20 -4.97
N SER A 63 -19.64 -22.14 -4.66
CA SER A 63 -18.80 -23.30 -4.41
C SER A 63 -19.06 -23.82 -3.01
N GLY A 64 -19.42 -25.09 -2.86
CA GLY A 64 -19.52 -25.74 -1.55
C GLY A 64 -18.20 -25.77 -0.75
N GLU A 65 -17.11 -25.23 -1.30
CA GLU A 65 -15.88 -24.90 -0.60
C GLU A 65 -16.14 -23.70 0.33
N GLY A 66 -16.08 -23.94 1.65
CA GLY A 66 -16.33 -22.91 2.68
C GLY A 66 -17.73 -22.97 3.31
N ILE A 67 -18.56 -23.97 3.00
CA ILE A 67 -19.79 -24.22 3.76
C ILE A 67 -19.38 -24.65 5.18
N TYR A 68 -19.50 -23.73 6.13
CA TYR A 68 -19.41 -24.04 7.55
C TYR A 68 -20.59 -24.94 7.93
N MET A 69 -20.31 -26.18 8.32
CA MET A 69 -21.31 -27.12 8.82
C MET A 69 -21.35 -27.06 10.36
N PRO A 70 -22.17 -26.22 11.01
CA PRO A 70 -22.29 -26.15 12.47
C PRO A 70 -22.79 -27.45 13.12
N PHE A 71 -23.22 -28.44 12.34
CA PHE A 71 -23.66 -29.74 12.82
C PHE A 71 -22.90 -30.87 12.14
N GLU A 72 -21.63 -31.06 12.49
CA GLU A 72 -21.09 -32.41 12.52
C GLU A 72 -21.60 -33.10 13.79
N PRO A 73 -22.45 -34.14 13.70
CA PRO A 73 -22.83 -34.91 14.88
C PRO A 73 -21.60 -35.62 15.42
N MET A 74 -20.96 -35.02 16.43
CA MET A 74 -19.85 -35.68 17.13
C MET A 74 -20.39 -36.80 18.02
N PRO A 75 -19.82 -38.02 17.93
CA PRO A 75 -20.02 -38.99 18.98
C PRO A 75 -19.36 -38.47 20.26
N LEU A 76 -20.17 -38.09 21.25
CA LEU A 76 -19.73 -37.91 22.63
C LEU A 76 -19.12 -39.23 23.12
N LYS A 77 -17.81 -39.40 22.96
CA LYS A 77 -17.08 -40.43 23.71
C LYS A 77 -16.94 -39.90 25.13
N ALA A 78 -17.72 -40.47 26.04
CA ALA A 78 -17.57 -40.23 27.47
C ALA A 78 -16.19 -40.75 27.92
N GLY A 79 -15.18 -39.88 27.90
CA GLY A 79 -13.91 -40.12 28.56
C GLY A 79 -14.12 -39.98 30.06
N THR A 80 -14.02 -41.08 30.81
CA THR A 80 -13.92 -41.03 32.27
C THR A 80 -12.62 -40.33 32.65
N PHE A 81 -12.68 -39.17 33.28
CA PHE A 81 -11.50 -38.55 33.89
C PHE A 81 -11.59 -38.51 35.41
N GLN A 82 -10.61 -39.16 36.02
CA GLN A 82 -10.17 -39.00 37.40
C GLN A 82 -8.96 -38.06 37.37
N HIS A 83 -9.14 -36.76 37.52
CA HIS A 83 -8.14 -35.87 38.11
C HIS A 83 -8.78 -34.51 38.41
N PRO A 84 -8.84 -34.07 39.68
CA PRO A 84 -9.28 -32.72 39.99
C PRO A 84 -8.09 -31.78 39.78
N LEU A 85 -8.02 -31.14 38.61
CA LEU A 85 -7.12 -30.01 38.41
C LEU A 85 -7.89 -28.73 38.72
N ALA A 86 -7.68 -28.24 39.94
CA ALA A 86 -7.94 -26.85 40.27
C ALA A 86 -6.91 -26.01 39.51
N MET A 87 -7.35 -25.28 38.49
CA MET A 87 -6.53 -24.32 37.76
C MET A 87 -7.27 -22.98 37.79
N GLU A 88 -6.54 -21.92 38.15
CA GLU A 88 -7.08 -20.57 38.29
C GLU A 88 -7.60 -20.00 36.97
N LEU A 89 -8.47 -19.00 37.10
CA LEU A 89 -9.48 -18.54 36.15
C LEU A 89 -8.90 -17.91 34.86
N GLY A 90 -9.27 -18.45 33.69
CA GLY A 90 -9.18 -17.80 32.37
C GLY A 90 -10.53 -17.26 31.88
N THR A 91 -10.53 -16.63 30.70
CA THR A 91 -11.69 -16.02 30.01
C THR A 91 -12.91 -16.95 30.03
N TYR A 92 -14.09 -16.41 30.38
CA TYR A 92 -15.35 -17.11 30.73
C TYR A 92 -15.41 -17.76 32.12
N GLY A 93 -14.42 -17.55 32.99
CA GLY A 93 -14.43 -18.08 34.36
C GLY A 93 -14.13 -19.58 34.43
N ARG A 94 -13.46 -20.13 33.41
CA ARG A 94 -12.94 -21.50 33.34
C ARG A 94 -11.59 -21.51 32.62
N ALA A 95 -10.64 -22.30 33.10
CA ALA A 95 -9.35 -22.49 32.43
C ALA A 95 -9.51 -23.30 31.13
N GLU A 96 -8.77 -22.92 30.08
CA GLU A 96 -8.70 -23.66 28.82
C GLU A 96 -7.80 -24.92 28.99
N SER A 97 -8.20 -26.04 28.39
CA SER A 97 -7.43 -27.28 28.37
C SER A 97 -6.17 -27.18 27.51
N CYS A 98 -6.06 -26.17 26.64
CA CYS A 98 -4.90 -25.91 25.78
C CYS A 98 -3.60 -25.85 26.61
N MET A 99 -3.67 -25.19 27.76
CA MET A 99 -2.52 -25.00 28.66
C MET A 99 -2.08 -26.28 29.39
N LEU A 100 -2.84 -27.38 29.31
CA LEU A 100 -2.38 -28.68 29.83
C LEU A 100 -1.23 -29.26 29.01
N CYS A 101 -1.17 -28.91 27.71
CA CYS A 101 -0.12 -29.35 26.81
C CYS A 101 0.82 -28.20 26.44
N HIS A 102 0.30 -26.99 26.23
CA HIS A 102 1.09 -25.83 25.80
C HIS A 102 1.63 -24.98 26.95
N GLN A 103 1.77 -25.56 28.15
CA GLN A 103 2.28 -24.84 29.31
C GLN A 103 3.71 -24.34 29.07
N GLY A 104 3.96 -23.06 29.39
CA GLY A 104 5.30 -22.49 29.34
C GLY A 104 5.75 -22.03 27.96
N MET A 105 4.84 -21.95 26.97
CA MET A 105 5.09 -21.20 25.75
C MET A 105 5.44 -19.74 26.09
N LYS A 106 6.45 -19.19 25.40
CA LYS A 106 6.95 -17.82 25.60
C LYS A 106 6.87 -17.02 24.30
N GLY A 107 7.14 -15.73 24.41
CA GLY A 107 7.20 -14.83 23.25
C GLY A 107 5.92 -14.02 23.00
N PHE A 108 4.92 -14.13 23.87
CA PHE A 108 3.71 -13.31 23.79
C PHE A 108 3.98 -11.85 24.17
N SER A 109 3.24 -10.93 23.58
CA SER A 109 3.16 -9.55 24.03
C SER A 109 2.18 -9.43 25.20
N SER A 110 2.34 -8.41 26.04
CA SER A 110 1.45 -8.21 27.19
C SER A 110 -0.02 -8.03 26.81
N ALA A 111 -0.29 -7.45 25.64
CA ALA A 111 -1.65 -7.23 25.13
C ALA A 111 -2.31 -8.51 24.59
N HIS A 112 -1.52 -9.52 24.25
CA HIS A 112 -1.98 -10.79 23.67
C HIS A 112 -1.47 -12.00 24.44
N ASP A 113 -1.32 -11.86 25.76
CA ASP A 113 -0.89 -12.95 26.64
C ASP A 113 -2.03 -13.97 26.82
N PRO A 114 -1.82 -15.27 26.51
CA PRO A 114 -2.83 -16.30 26.72
C PRO A 114 -3.29 -16.44 28.16
N GLU A 115 -2.49 -16.03 29.16
CA GLU A 115 -2.94 -15.98 30.56
C GLU A 115 -4.08 -14.97 30.76
N ALA A 116 -4.10 -13.89 29.96
CA ALA A 116 -5.12 -12.84 30.03
C ALA A 116 -6.32 -13.12 29.12
N ILE A 117 -6.08 -13.55 27.88
CA ILE A 117 -7.14 -13.65 26.85
C ILE A 117 -7.46 -15.07 26.41
N GLY A 118 -6.65 -16.07 26.76
CA GLY A 118 -6.80 -17.46 26.30
C GLY A 118 -6.30 -17.67 24.87
N CYS A 119 -5.94 -18.91 24.54
CA CYS A 119 -5.49 -19.32 23.21
C CYS A 119 -6.66 -19.35 22.21
N VAL A 120 -7.85 -19.76 22.68
CA VAL A 120 -9.04 -19.94 21.83
C VAL A 120 -9.59 -18.62 21.30
N SER A 121 -9.30 -17.50 21.96
CA SER A 121 -9.67 -16.16 21.46
C SER A 121 -9.06 -15.84 20.10
N CYS A 122 -7.86 -16.37 19.81
CA CYS A 122 -7.20 -16.21 18.51
C CYS A 122 -7.38 -17.47 17.65
N HIS A 123 -7.03 -18.63 18.20
CA HIS A 123 -6.92 -19.87 17.45
C HIS A 123 -8.23 -20.66 17.35
N LEU A 124 -9.30 -20.28 18.05
CA LEU A 124 -10.53 -21.09 18.15
C LEU A 124 -10.22 -22.50 18.67
N GLY A 125 -10.99 -23.52 18.26
CA GLY A 125 -10.89 -24.88 18.77
C GLY A 125 -11.80 -25.15 19.97
N ASN A 126 -11.60 -26.31 20.61
CA ASN A 126 -12.39 -26.74 21.77
C ASN A 126 -11.57 -26.59 23.08
N PRO A 127 -11.84 -25.56 23.90
CA PRO A 127 -11.08 -25.28 25.12
C PRO A 127 -11.36 -26.24 26.29
N PHE A 128 -12.27 -27.21 26.14
CA PHE A 128 -12.76 -28.01 27.28
C PHE A 128 -12.38 -29.49 27.21
N THR A 129 -11.47 -29.86 26.31
CA THR A 129 -11.02 -31.24 26.15
C THR A 129 -9.50 -31.33 26.08
N PRO A 130 -8.85 -32.24 26.82
CA PRO A 130 -7.42 -32.49 26.71
C PRO A 130 -7.07 -33.44 25.56
N ASP A 131 -8.07 -33.99 24.85
CA ASP A 131 -7.85 -34.85 23.69
C ASP A 131 -7.39 -34.01 22.49
N LYS A 132 -6.18 -34.27 21.98
CA LYS A 132 -5.53 -33.48 20.91
C LYS A 132 -6.46 -33.22 19.73
N ASP A 133 -7.08 -34.27 19.21
CA ASP A 133 -7.87 -34.16 17.98
C ASP A 133 -9.16 -33.37 18.22
N GLN A 134 -9.83 -33.60 19.35
CA GLN A 134 -11.02 -32.81 19.72
C GLN A 134 -10.67 -31.36 20.08
N ALA A 135 -9.54 -31.11 20.74
CA ALA A 135 -9.09 -29.78 21.13
C ALA A 135 -8.79 -28.91 19.91
N HIS A 136 -8.12 -29.48 18.90
CA HIS A 136 -7.78 -28.80 17.66
C HIS A 136 -8.91 -28.78 16.61
N THR A 137 -10.06 -29.41 16.89
CA THR A 137 -11.17 -29.40 15.93
C THR A 137 -11.70 -27.97 15.73
N GLY A 138 -11.65 -27.47 14.49
CA GLY A 138 -12.08 -26.12 14.16
C GLY A 138 -11.08 -25.02 14.52
N MET A 139 -9.83 -25.39 14.87
CA MET A 139 -8.76 -24.45 15.17
C MET A 139 -8.25 -23.74 13.91
N LEU A 140 -7.99 -22.44 14.02
CA LEU A 140 -7.30 -21.63 13.02
C LEU A 140 -5.79 -21.75 13.21
N MET A 141 -5.10 -22.29 12.21
CA MET A 141 -3.64 -22.38 12.21
C MET A 141 -2.97 -21.00 12.05
N VAL A 142 -3.59 -20.12 11.24
CA VAL A 142 -3.10 -18.76 10.98
C VAL A 142 -4.27 -17.78 11.20
N PRO A 143 -4.54 -17.41 12.47
CA PRO A 143 -5.58 -16.42 12.77
C PRO A 143 -5.11 -15.02 12.39
N GLY A 144 -5.99 -14.17 11.88
CA GLY A 144 -5.68 -12.80 11.45
C GLY A 144 -5.52 -12.60 9.94
N ASN A 145 -5.61 -13.67 9.13
CA ASN A 145 -5.88 -13.51 7.70
C ASN A 145 -7.21 -12.77 7.53
N LEU A 146 -7.36 -11.93 6.48
CA LEU A 146 -8.58 -11.13 6.33
C LEU A 146 -9.86 -11.99 6.16
N ASP A 147 -9.73 -13.24 5.74
CA ASP A 147 -10.82 -14.21 5.60
C ASP A 147 -11.21 -14.90 6.93
N ASN A 148 -10.54 -14.59 8.04
CA ASN A 148 -10.88 -15.08 9.37
C ASN A 148 -10.66 -14.05 10.49
N ALA A 149 -10.21 -12.85 10.13
CA ALA A 149 -9.89 -11.77 11.06
C ALA A 149 -11.11 -11.35 11.88
N SER A 150 -12.32 -11.31 11.29
CA SER A 150 -13.54 -10.94 12.01
C SER A 150 -13.90 -11.92 13.14
N ARG A 151 -13.43 -13.17 13.05
CA ARG A 151 -13.66 -14.23 14.06
C ARG A 151 -12.54 -14.38 15.08
N SER A 152 -11.38 -13.78 14.80
CA SER A 152 -10.22 -13.75 15.68
C SER A 152 -9.99 -12.31 16.17
N CYS A 153 -9.21 -11.51 15.43
CA CYS A 153 -8.89 -10.12 15.77
C CYS A 153 -10.13 -9.21 15.95
N GLY A 154 -11.22 -9.49 15.24
CA GLY A 154 -12.48 -8.75 15.27
C GLY A 154 -13.54 -9.32 16.21
N SER A 155 -13.18 -10.25 17.11
CA SER A 155 -14.13 -10.73 18.12
C SER A 155 -14.65 -9.60 19.01
N ASN A 156 -15.75 -9.86 19.73
CA ASN A 156 -16.31 -8.89 20.69
C ASN A 156 -15.22 -8.43 21.66
N ASP A 157 -15.15 -7.11 21.89
CA ASP A 157 -14.17 -6.43 22.74
C ASP A 157 -12.72 -6.36 22.20
N CYS A 158 -12.49 -6.73 20.93
CA CYS A 158 -11.18 -6.63 20.26
C CYS A 158 -11.12 -5.49 19.21
N HIS A 159 -10.81 -5.79 17.95
CA HIS A 159 -10.50 -4.81 16.89
C HIS A 159 -11.57 -4.75 15.78
N GLN A 160 -12.86 -4.78 16.16
CA GLN A 160 -14.00 -4.84 15.23
C GLN A 160 -13.97 -3.77 14.14
N ASP A 161 -13.74 -2.51 14.54
CA ASP A 161 -13.72 -1.38 13.60
C ASP A 161 -12.65 -1.54 12.52
N ILE A 162 -11.42 -1.88 12.93
CA ILE A 162 -10.29 -2.10 12.04
C ILE A 162 -10.60 -3.24 11.05
N THR A 163 -11.17 -4.35 11.52
CA THR A 163 -11.53 -5.48 10.66
C THR A 163 -12.61 -5.14 9.62
N MET A 164 -13.42 -4.09 9.85
CA MET A 164 -14.39 -3.63 8.86
C MET A 164 -13.76 -2.67 7.85
N ARG A 165 -12.96 -1.69 8.29
CA ARG A 165 -12.39 -0.65 7.42
C ARG A 165 -11.19 -1.11 6.58
N ILE A 166 -10.46 -2.14 7.00
CA ILE A 166 -9.28 -2.65 6.27
C ILE A 166 -9.57 -3.10 4.84
N HIS A 167 -10.82 -3.46 4.55
CA HIS A 167 -11.26 -3.81 3.21
C HIS A 167 -11.35 -2.63 2.23
N THR A 168 -11.31 -1.38 2.72
CA THR A 168 -11.30 -0.18 1.87
C THR A 168 -9.89 0.33 1.56
N SER A 169 -8.86 -0.15 2.28
CA SER A 169 -7.46 0.24 2.07
C SER A 169 -6.93 -0.24 0.71
N LEU A 170 -6.11 0.58 0.05
CA LEU A 170 -5.39 0.20 -1.18
C LEU A 170 -4.44 -0.98 -0.99
N MET A 171 -3.93 -1.21 0.22
CA MET A 171 -3.17 -2.41 0.55
C MET A 171 -4.02 -3.69 0.42
N THR A 172 -5.35 -3.58 0.53
CA THR A 172 -6.29 -4.69 0.34
C THR A 172 -6.91 -4.68 -1.06
N THR A 173 -7.26 -3.52 -1.61
CA THR A 173 -8.03 -3.42 -2.85
C THR A 173 -7.17 -3.44 -4.11
N MET A 174 -5.96 -2.86 -4.07
CA MET A 174 -5.11 -2.59 -5.24
C MET A 174 -5.82 -1.79 -6.36
N SER A 175 -6.81 -0.95 -6.04
CA SER A 175 -7.66 -0.26 -7.03
C SER A 175 -6.88 0.38 -8.18
N GLY A 176 -5.90 1.24 -7.87
CA GLY A 176 -5.15 1.98 -8.88
C GLY A 176 -4.31 1.08 -9.79
N ILE A 177 -3.72 0.01 -9.24
CA ILE A 177 -2.97 -0.98 -10.04
C ILE A 177 -3.92 -1.69 -11.00
N ILE A 178 -5.10 -2.12 -10.53
CA ILE A 178 -6.10 -2.81 -11.36
C ILE A 178 -6.64 -1.89 -12.46
N ALA A 179 -6.93 -0.63 -12.12
CA ALA A 179 -7.46 0.35 -13.04
C ALA A 179 -6.46 0.66 -14.17
N VAL A 180 -5.21 0.96 -13.82
CA VAL A 180 -4.15 1.26 -14.78
C VAL A 180 -3.83 0.05 -15.66
N ASP A 181 -3.78 -1.16 -15.09
CA ASP A 181 -3.53 -2.38 -15.85
C ASP A 181 -4.63 -2.62 -16.89
N ARG A 182 -5.89 -2.63 -16.48
CA ARG A 182 -7.02 -2.78 -17.42
C ARG A 182 -7.05 -1.68 -18.48
N TYR A 183 -6.68 -0.45 -18.12
CA TYR A 183 -6.55 0.64 -19.08
C TYR A 183 -5.49 0.35 -20.14
N VAL A 184 -4.28 -0.12 -19.77
CA VAL A 184 -3.23 -0.42 -20.77
C VAL A 184 -3.51 -1.65 -21.61
N PHE A 185 -4.33 -2.58 -21.14
CA PHE A 185 -4.84 -3.68 -21.95
C PHE A 185 -5.99 -3.28 -22.90
N ASN A 186 -6.43 -2.01 -22.85
CA ASN A 186 -7.63 -1.49 -23.51
C ASN A 186 -8.92 -2.22 -23.10
N GLU A 187 -8.99 -2.69 -21.85
CA GLU A 187 -10.19 -3.26 -21.23
C GLU A 187 -10.99 -2.21 -20.43
N MET A 188 -10.44 -0.98 -20.32
CA MET A 188 -11.03 0.17 -19.66
C MET A 188 -10.68 1.46 -20.40
N ASP A 189 -11.59 2.43 -20.39
CA ASP A 189 -11.40 3.71 -21.10
C ASP A 189 -10.58 4.74 -20.29
N LEU A 190 -10.52 4.60 -18.97
CA LEU A 190 -9.83 5.51 -18.05
C LEU A 190 -8.95 4.73 -17.07
N PRO A 191 -7.81 5.29 -16.63
CA PRO A 191 -6.91 4.66 -15.66
C PRO A 191 -7.38 4.76 -14.20
N ASP A 192 -8.60 5.25 -13.97
CA ASP A 192 -9.15 5.55 -12.64
C ASP A 192 -10.37 4.68 -12.37
N GLY A 193 -10.42 4.06 -11.18
CA GLY A 193 -11.59 3.30 -10.75
C GLY A 193 -11.41 2.66 -9.39
N HIS A 194 -12.52 2.16 -8.82
CA HIS A 194 -12.53 1.41 -7.58
C HIS A 194 -12.69 -0.08 -7.88
N PHE A 195 -11.75 -0.88 -7.38
CA PHE A 195 -11.75 -2.33 -7.59
C PHE A 195 -11.41 -3.05 -6.29
N ASN A 196 -11.48 -4.38 -6.34
CA ASN A 196 -10.90 -5.21 -5.31
C ASN A 196 -10.15 -6.35 -6.00
N VAL A 197 -8.89 -6.52 -5.64
CA VAL A 197 -8.01 -7.57 -6.16
C VAL A 197 -8.57 -8.97 -5.97
N GLY A 198 -9.38 -9.21 -4.92
CA GLY A 198 -10.05 -10.50 -4.70
C GLY A 198 -11.11 -10.83 -5.76
N ASP A 199 -11.60 -9.82 -6.49
CA ASP A 199 -12.69 -9.94 -7.45
C ASP A 199 -12.21 -9.97 -8.93
N ILE A 200 -10.89 -9.91 -9.18
CA ILE A 200 -10.35 -9.93 -10.56
C ILE A 200 -10.68 -11.26 -11.26
N GLY A 201 -10.98 -11.21 -12.55
CA GLY A 201 -11.40 -12.34 -13.39
C GLY A 201 -10.23 -13.05 -14.08
N GLN A 202 -10.41 -13.37 -15.37
CA GLN A 202 -9.44 -14.08 -16.22
C GLN A 202 -9.30 -13.40 -17.59
N SER A 203 -9.67 -12.12 -17.70
CA SER A 203 -9.35 -11.33 -18.90
C SER A 203 -7.82 -11.24 -19.07
N PRO A 204 -7.30 -10.88 -20.27
CA PRO A 204 -5.88 -10.63 -20.45
C PRO A 204 -5.24 -9.82 -19.31
N ALA A 205 -5.84 -8.67 -18.96
CA ALA A 205 -5.39 -7.80 -17.86
C ALA A 205 -5.45 -8.51 -16.50
N ASP A 206 -6.61 -9.07 -16.14
CA ASP A 206 -6.78 -9.74 -14.85
C ASP A 206 -5.86 -10.96 -14.70
N LYS A 207 -5.56 -11.65 -15.81
CA LYS A 207 -4.60 -12.76 -15.84
C LYS A 207 -3.17 -12.27 -15.64
N HIS A 208 -2.79 -11.13 -16.24
CA HIS A 208 -1.49 -10.49 -16.01
C HIS A 208 -1.29 -10.16 -14.54
N LEU A 209 -2.29 -9.51 -13.91
CA LEU A 209 -2.26 -9.23 -12.48
C LEU A 209 -2.16 -10.49 -11.63
N ARG A 210 -2.91 -11.55 -11.96
CA ARG A 210 -2.83 -12.85 -11.28
C ARG A 210 -1.46 -13.51 -11.39
N ASN A 211 -0.74 -13.31 -12.50
CA ASN A 211 0.57 -13.91 -12.71
C ASN A 211 1.72 -13.11 -12.07
N MET A 212 1.57 -11.79 -11.90
CA MET A 212 2.71 -10.94 -11.53
C MET A 212 2.52 -10.10 -10.26
N CYS A 213 1.31 -9.58 -10.03
CA CYS A 213 1.08 -8.45 -9.13
C CYS A 213 0.24 -8.81 -7.89
N ALA A 214 -0.70 -9.74 -8.04
CA ALA A 214 -1.73 -10.04 -7.04
C ALA A 214 -1.23 -10.82 -5.81
N ARG A 215 0.08 -11.04 -5.63
CA ARG A 215 0.60 -11.68 -4.40
C ARG A 215 0.83 -10.69 -3.27
N CYS A 216 0.92 -9.39 -3.56
CA CYS A 216 1.34 -8.35 -2.61
C CYS A 216 0.19 -7.75 -1.76
N HIS A 217 -1.08 -7.99 -2.10
CA HIS A 217 -2.18 -7.43 -1.31
C HIS A 217 -2.35 -8.14 0.04
N LEU A 218 -2.76 -7.38 1.05
CA LEU A 218 -2.99 -7.87 2.42
C LEU A 218 -4.04 -8.97 2.49
N GLY A 219 -5.01 -8.95 1.58
CA GLY A 219 -6.07 -9.96 1.51
C GLY A 219 -5.62 -11.34 1.03
N ASN A 220 -4.39 -11.51 0.55
CA ASN A 220 -3.89 -12.81 0.15
C ASN A 220 -3.66 -13.66 1.41
N PRO A 221 -4.36 -14.81 1.60
CA PRO A 221 -4.26 -15.56 2.84
C PRO A 221 -2.91 -16.25 2.98
N LYS A 222 -2.29 -16.17 4.17
CA LYS A 222 -1.16 -17.03 4.51
C LYS A 222 -1.69 -18.42 4.84
N LEU A 223 -1.26 -19.42 4.05
CA LEU A 223 -1.60 -20.83 4.27
C LEU A 223 -0.67 -21.52 5.29
N LEU A 224 0.53 -20.97 5.46
CA LEU A 224 1.54 -21.44 6.42
C LEU A 224 1.97 -20.27 7.31
N PRO A 225 2.31 -20.53 8.58
CA PRO A 225 2.91 -19.52 9.45
C PRO A 225 4.29 -19.12 8.91
N GLY A 226 4.69 -17.89 9.21
CA GLY A 226 6.02 -17.38 8.92
C GLY A 226 6.03 -15.86 8.72
N PRO A 227 7.20 -15.22 8.89
CA PRO A 227 7.34 -13.78 8.70
C PRO A 227 6.98 -13.36 7.28
N VAL A 228 6.73 -12.06 7.09
CA VAL A 228 6.61 -11.50 5.74
C VAL A 228 8.00 -11.38 5.11
N ASN A 229 8.15 -11.89 3.90
CA ASN A 229 9.37 -11.79 3.08
C ASN A 229 9.03 -11.85 1.58
N GLU A 230 10.06 -11.93 0.74
CA GLU A 230 9.98 -11.96 -0.72
C GLU A 230 9.29 -13.22 -1.27
N GLU A 231 9.07 -14.24 -0.44
CA GLU A 231 8.36 -15.48 -0.82
C GLU A 231 7.07 -15.70 -0.04
N SER A 232 6.84 -14.96 1.05
CA SER A 232 5.73 -15.16 1.97
C SER A 232 5.07 -13.81 2.28
N ARG A 233 4.00 -13.47 1.55
CA ARG A 233 3.32 -12.17 1.60
C ARG A 233 1.85 -12.32 2.01
N GLY A 234 1.19 -11.19 2.24
CA GLY A 234 -0.19 -11.15 2.69
C GLY A 234 -0.34 -11.60 4.14
N GLY A 235 -1.52 -12.12 4.47
CA GLY A 235 -1.84 -12.61 5.81
C GLY A 235 -2.64 -11.64 6.67
N GLY A 236 -3.24 -10.62 6.06
CA GLY A 236 -4.07 -9.63 6.76
C GLY A 236 -3.32 -8.93 7.89
N CYS A 237 -3.85 -9.02 9.11
CA CYS A 237 -3.26 -8.41 10.31
C CYS A 237 -1.84 -8.93 10.59
N ASN A 238 -1.57 -10.19 10.27
CA ASN A 238 -0.27 -10.82 10.52
C ASN A 238 0.85 -10.26 9.65
N ALA A 239 0.50 -9.58 8.55
CA ALA A 239 1.51 -9.03 7.65
C ALA A 239 2.39 -7.99 8.36
N CYS A 240 1.81 -7.23 9.28
CA CYS A 240 2.48 -6.12 9.96
C CYS A 240 2.71 -6.38 11.45
N HIS A 241 1.83 -7.13 12.11
CA HIS A 241 1.83 -7.23 13.58
C HIS A 241 2.57 -8.45 14.13
N LEU A 242 2.92 -9.42 13.29
CA LEU A 242 3.49 -10.70 13.73
C LEU A 242 5.01 -10.68 13.67
N ASN A 243 5.65 -10.69 14.83
CA ASN A 243 7.09 -10.60 15.01
C ASN A 243 7.69 -11.95 15.44
N TYR A 244 8.69 -12.43 14.71
CA TYR A 244 9.37 -13.68 15.03
C TYR A 244 10.69 -13.42 15.76
N SER A 245 10.75 -13.79 17.04
CA SER A 245 12.00 -13.83 17.81
C SER A 245 12.94 -14.92 17.29
N GLY A 246 14.20 -14.93 17.76
CA GLY A 246 15.15 -16.02 17.44
C GLY A 246 14.59 -17.40 17.75
N ASP A 247 14.08 -17.59 18.98
CA ASP A 247 13.47 -18.86 19.41
C ASP A 247 12.22 -19.22 18.57
N ALA A 248 11.35 -18.25 18.28
CA ALA A 248 10.17 -18.49 17.46
C ALA A 248 10.52 -18.87 16.01
N ASN A 249 11.58 -18.26 15.45
CA ASN A 249 12.09 -18.63 14.12
C ASN A 249 12.68 -20.04 14.13
N GLU A 250 13.44 -20.42 15.16
CA GLU A 250 13.98 -21.80 15.26
C GLU A 250 12.85 -22.85 15.31
N GLU A 251 11.78 -22.58 16.06
CA GLU A 251 10.62 -23.47 16.10
C GLU A 251 9.85 -23.50 14.78
N LEU A 252 9.69 -22.35 14.14
CA LEU A 252 9.10 -22.27 12.80
C LEU A 252 9.88 -23.13 11.80
N GLN A 253 11.22 -23.06 11.79
CA GLN A 253 12.04 -23.87 10.89
C GLN A 253 11.91 -25.38 11.17
N LYS A 254 11.77 -25.76 12.45
CA LYS A 254 11.48 -27.17 12.82
C LYS A 254 10.12 -27.63 12.31
N TYR A 255 9.11 -26.77 12.42
CA TYR A 255 7.76 -27.01 11.90
C TYR A 255 7.76 -27.17 10.37
N LEU A 256 8.31 -26.19 9.64
CA LEU A 256 8.36 -26.19 8.18
C LEU A 256 9.20 -27.34 7.63
N GLY A 257 10.32 -27.66 8.29
CA GLY A 257 11.17 -28.80 7.94
C GLY A 257 10.58 -30.17 8.29
N LYS A 258 9.42 -30.23 8.95
CA LYS A 258 8.79 -31.46 9.47
C LYS A 258 9.77 -32.32 10.28
N THR A 259 10.68 -31.68 11.01
CA THR A 259 11.76 -32.36 11.75
C THR A 259 11.34 -32.79 13.14
N MET A 260 10.14 -32.39 13.58
CA MET A 260 9.53 -32.79 14.85
C MET A 260 8.38 -33.77 14.65
N ALA A 261 8.20 -34.65 15.64
CA ALA A 261 7.07 -35.57 15.65
C ALA A 261 5.77 -34.79 15.84
N ASP A 262 4.67 -35.34 15.34
CA ASP A 262 3.34 -34.70 15.43
C ASP A 262 2.82 -34.54 16.88
N SER A 263 3.48 -35.19 17.85
CA SER A 263 3.25 -35.08 19.29
C SER A 263 4.16 -34.09 20.01
N SER A 264 5.05 -33.42 19.27
CA SER A 264 5.99 -32.44 19.85
C SER A 264 5.25 -31.17 20.25
N LEU A 265 5.67 -30.60 21.37
CA LEU A 265 5.15 -29.34 21.90
C LEU A 265 6.10 -28.20 21.55
N TRP A 266 5.52 -27.09 21.13
CA TRP A 266 6.20 -25.83 20.84
C TRP A 266 6.40 -25.06 22.15
N SER A 267 7.52 -24.35 22.27
CA SER A 267 7.90 -23.57 23.45
C SER A 267 8.04 -22.08 23.18
N ALA A 268 8.03 -21.66 21.90
CA ALA A 268 8.14 -20.27 21.48
C ALA A 268 7.04 -19.91 20.48
N HIS A 269 6.38 -18.79 20.73
CA HIS A 269 5.36 -18.20 19.88
C HIS A 269 5.86 -16.87 19.29
N PRO A 270 5.54 -16.53 18.03
CA PRO A 270 5.77 -15.18 17.52
C PRO A 270 4.95 -14.14 18.30
N SER A 271 5.50 -12.96 18.57
CA SER A 271 4.75 -11.91 19.28
C SER A 271 3.78 -11.21 18.32
N LEU A 272 2.56 -10.91 18.79
CA LEU A 272 1.61 -10.06 18.09
C LEU A 272 1.60 -8.69 18.77
N ASP A 273 2.19 -7.67 18.15
CA ASP A 273 2.39 -6.37 18.80
C ASP A 273 2.51 -5.20 17.79
N LEU A 274 2.88 -4.03 18.31
CA LEU A 274 3.02 -2.78 17.56
C LEU A 274 4.48 -2.49 17.16
N ASN A 275 5.39 -3.45 17.30
CA ASN A 275 6.77 -3.30 16.87
C ASN A 275 6.91 -3.58 15.37
N ILE A 276 6.52 -2.61 14.55
CA ILE A 276 6.48 -2.76 13.08
C ILE A 276 7.73 -2.08 12.48
N SER A 277 8.72 -2.88 12.10
CA SER A 277 9.93 -2.41 11.38
C SER A 277 9.73 -2.40 9.86
N ASN A 278 10.67 -1.78 9.13
CA ASN A 278 10.70 -1.76 7.65
C ASN A 278 10.60 -3.15 7.00
N ALA A 279 11.05 -4.21 7.70
CA ALA A 279 11.00 -5.59 7.19
C ALA A 279 9.56 -6.04 6.87
N HIS A 280 8.57 -5.55 7.61
CA HIS A 280 7.15 -5.87 7.37
C HIS A 280 6.63 -5.26 6.06
N CYS A 281 7.15 -4.09 5.69
CA CYS A 281 6.84 -3.42 4.43
C CYS A 281 7.63 -4.04 3.27
N PHE A 282 8.88 -4.42 3.53
CA PHE A 282 9.85 -4.88 2.53
C PHE A 282 9.36 -6.05 1.69
N GLY A 283 8.68 -7.04 2.29
CA GLY A 283 8.20 -8.21 1.55
C GLY A 283 7.33 -7.85 0.33
N CYS A 284 6.47 -6.84 0.45
CA CYS A 284 5.60 -6.38 -0.64
C CYS A 284 6.22 -5.20 -1.42
N HIS A 285 6.78 -4.22 -0.71
CA HIS A 285 7.28 -2.97 -1.28
C HIS A 285 8.72 -3.04 -1.84
N SER A 286 9.35 -4.22 -1.82
CA SER A 286 10.58 -4.50 -2.57
C SER A 286 10.34 -4.79 -4.06
N ARG A 287 9.08 -4.91 -4.50
CA ARG A 287 8.72 -5.17 -5.91
C ARG A 287 7.89 -4.04 -6.51
N SER A 288 6.69 -3.77 -5.99
CA SER A 288 5.83 -2.70 -6.52
C SER A 288 6.41 -1.33 -6.19
N GLY A 289 6.68 -0.51 -7.21
CA GLY A 289 7.30 0.83 -7.07
C GLY A 289 8.74 0.84 -6.52
N ARG A 290 9.28 -0.33 -6.12
CA ARG A 290 10.60 -0.48 -5.47
C ARG A 290 10.76 0.43 -4.23
N ILE A 291 9.66 0.74 -3.55
CA ILE A 291 9.61 1.74 -2.47
C ILE A 291 10.60 1.40 -1.35
N SER A 292 10.56 0.18 -0.81
CA SER A 292 11.46 -0.19 0.30
C SER A 292 12.92 -0.24 -0.14
N THR A 293 13.18 -0.71 -1.35
CA THR A 293 14.54 -0.78 -1.88
C THR A 293 15.10 0.61 -2.16
N SER A 294 14.30 1.53 -2.71
CA SER A 294 14.69 2.92 -2.93
C SER A 294 14.94 3.67 -1.63
N PHE A 295 14.08 3.49 -0.62
CA PHE A 295 14.24 4.07 0.72
C PHE A 295 15.58 3.66 1.36
N GLU A 296 15.96 2.40 1.20
CA GLU A 296 17.24 1.84 1.64
C GLU A 296 18.42 2.09 0.66
N GLY A 297 18.18 2.77 -0.47
CA GLY A 297 19.22 3.16 -1.44
C GLY A 297 19.62 2.10 -2.48
N TRP A 298 18.82 1.04 -2.64
CA TRP A 298 19.06 -0.08 -3.55
C TRP A 298 18.21 0.03 -4.82
N HIS A 299 18.87 -0.03 -5.99
CA HIS A 299 18.21 -0.04 -7.29
C HIS A 299 18.37 -1.40 -8.00
N GLU A 300 17.28 -1.92 -8.55
CA GLU A 300 17.25 -3.21 -9.24
C GLU A 300 18.15 -3.19 -10.51
N THR A 301 18.76 -4.33 -10.84
CA THR A 301 19.59 -4.51 -12.03
C THR A 301 19.02 -5.59 -12.93
N LEU A 302 19.50 -5.66 -14.17
CA LEU A 302 19.15 -6.74 -15.10
C LEU A 302 20.00 -8.01 -14.88
N LEU A 303 20.87 -8.04 -13.87
CA LEU A 303 21.72 -9.19 -13.58
C LEU A 303 20.90 -10.33 -12.99
N GLY A 304 21.17 -11.54 -13.47
CA GLY A 304 20.60 -12.78 -12.95
C GLY A 304 21.35 -13.33 -11.73
N LYS A 305 20.68 -14.20 -10.97
CA LYS A 305 21.28 -14.95 -9.86
C LYS A 305 22.48 -15.77 -10.35
N GLY A 306 23.66 -15.54 -9.77
CA GLY A 306 24.90 -16.23 -10.12
C GLY A 306 25.74 -15.57 -11.22
N GLU A 307 25.29 -14.45 -11.77
CA GLU A 307 26.10 -13.63 -12.70
C GLU A 307 27.10 -12.70 -11.98
N THR A 308 26.93 -12.54 -10.66
CA THR A 308 27.80 -11.74 -9.80
C THR A 308 27.90 -12.34 -8.40
N GLU A 309 29.01 -12.01 -7.73
CA GLU A 309 29.21 -12.24 -6.29
C GLU A 309 28.65 -11.06 -5.49
N LEU A 310 28.30 -11.32 -4.22
CA LEU A 310 27.92 -10.29 -3.27
C LEU A 310 29.09 -9.32 -3.01
N SER A 311 28.78 -8.03 -2.87
CA SER A 311 29.74 -6.99 -2.49
C SER A 311 29.05 -5.90 -1.69
N ASP A 312 29.80 -4.97 -1.11
CA ASP A 312 29.22 -3.81 -0.39
C ASP A 312 28.34 -2.92 -1.30
N THR A 313 28.49 -3.05 -2.62
CA THR A 313 27.72 -2.28 -3.61
C THR A 313 26.61 -3.10 -4.28
N LEU A 314 26.51 -4.41 -3.99
CA LEU A 314 25.56 -5.32 -4.61
C LEU A 314 24.83 -6.17 -3.57
N ARG A 315 23.50 -6.18 -3.63
CA ARG A 315 22.63 -6.99 -2.77
C ARG A 315 21.85 -7.98 -3.62
N ILE A 316 21.75 -9.23 -3.15
CA ILE A 316 20.91 -10.27 -3.78
C ILE A 316 19.79 -10.59 -2.81
N LEU A 317 18.53 -10.50 -3.26
CA LEU A 317 17.35 -10.84 -2.46
C LEU A 317 17.08 -12.35 -2.47
N GLU A 318 16.22 -12.83 -1.57
CA GLU A 318 15.88 -14.26 -1.48
C GLU A 318 15.32 -14.81 -2.80
N ASP A 319 14.51 -14.01 -3.48
CA ASP A 319 13.93 -14.31 -4.80
C ASP A 319 14.95 -14.27 -5.97
N GLY A 320 16.22 -13.94 -5.68
CA GLY A 320 17.32 -13.97 -6.64
C GLY A 320 17.56 -12.68 -7.41
N ARG A 321 16.73 -11.65 -7.25
CA ARG A 321 16.94 -10.33 -7.88
C ARG A 321 18.20 -9.66 -7.34
N VAL A 322 18.94 -9.00 -8.23
CA VAL A 322 20.21 -8.32 -7.92
C VAL A 322 20.02 -6.82 -7.93
N PHE A 323 20.46 -6.16 -6.86
CA PHE A 323 20.36 -4.72 -6.66
C PHE A 323 21.75 -4.10 -6.52
N ARG A 324 21.90 -2.85 -6.96
CA ARG A 324 23.09 -2.02 -6.76
C ARG A 324 22.78 -0.85 -5.84
N TYR A 325 23.73 -0.45 -5.02
CA TYR A 325 23.59 0.74 -4.18
C TYR A 325 23.71 2.03 -5.01
N ILE A 326 22.85 3.01 -4.73
CA ILE A 326 22.87 4.37 -5.32
C ILE A 326 23.07 5.41 -4.20
N SER A 327 22.00 5.72 -3.49
CA SER A 327 21.97 6.57 -2.29
C SER A 327 20.63 6.38 -1.59
N GLU A 328 20.66 6.24 -0.27
CA GLU A 328 19.46 6.05 0.56
C GLU A 328 18.79 7.39 0.94
N ASP A 329 17.51 7.33 1.31
CA ASP A 329 16.71 8.49 1.74
C ASP A 329 17.28 9.11 3.02
N VAL A 330 17.26 10.45 3.13
CA VAL A 330 17.76 11.16 4.31
C VAL A 330 17.01 10.81 5.61
N HIS A 331 15.73 10.45 5.53
CA HIS A 331 14.96 9.97 6.69
C HIS A 331 15.36 8.55 7.07
N HIS A 332 15.66 7.68 6.10
CA HIS A 332 16.22 6.37 6.35
C HIS A 332 17.60 6.48 7.03
N GLN A 333 18.48 7.35 6.52
CA GLN A 333 19.78 7.67 7.13
C GLN A 333 19.64 8.16 8.57
N ALA A 334 18.60 8.96 8.84
CA ALA A 334 18.30 9.42 10.19
C ALA A 334 17.80 8.31 11.12
N GLY A 335 17.43 7.13 10.58
CA GLY A 335 16.97 5.96 11.30
C GLY A 335 15.44 5.84 11.41
N MET A 336 14.69 6.59 10.60
CA MET A 336 13.23 6.49 10.56
C MET A 336 12.78 5.19 9.88
N GLN A 337 11.65 4.67 10.37
CA GLN A 337 10.95 3.53 9.78
C GLN A 337 9.78 4.00 8.92
N CYS A 338 9.26 3.14 8.04
CA CYS A 338 8.10 3.44 7.20
C CYS A 338 6.91 3.96 8.02
N ILE A 339 6.65 3.33 9.18
CA ILE A 339 5.55 3.73 10.05
C ILE A 339 5.76 5.08 10.74
N ASP A 340 6.97 5.64 10.77
CA ASP A 340 7.17 6.96 11.36
C ASP A 340 6.48 8.06 10.53
N CYS A 341 6.36 7.83 9.23
CA CYS A 341 5.61 8.65 8.28
C CYS A 341 4.24 8.07 7.91
N HIS A 342 4.01 6.76 8.08
CA HIS A 342 2.73 6.12 7.74
C HIS A 342 1.90 5.72 8.96
N ASP A 343 0.62 6.12 8.97
CA ASP A 343 -0.28 5.85 10.10
C ASP A 343 -1.23 4.66 9.89
N SER A 344 -2.00 4.33 10.93
CA SER A 344 -2.93 3.20 10.91
C SER A 344 -4.14 3.41 10.00
N TYR A 345 -4.53 4.65 9.72
CA TYR A 345 -5.66 5.00 8.85
C TYR A 345 -5.24 5.00 7.38
N GLU A 346 -3.98 5.34 7.08
CA GLU A 346 -3.38 5.18 5.77
C GLU A 346 -3.13 3.70 5.43
N LEU A 347 -2.65 2.88 6.37
CA LEU A 347 -2.30 1.49 6.07
C LEU A 347 -3.51 0.55 6.16
N MET A 348 -4.31 0.68 7.22
CA MET A 348 -5.48 -0.18 7.48
C MET A 348 -6.81 0.45 7.02
N GLY A 349 -6.76 1.56 6.26
CA GLY A 349 -7.91 2.18 5.59
C GLY A 349 -8.82 2.99 6.53
N ASP A 350 -9.25 4.18 6.14
CA ASP A 350 -10.08 5.05 6.98
C ASP A 350 -11.60 4.87 6.78
N GLY A 351 -11.99 3.81 6.07
CA GLY A 351 -13.38 3.55 5.65
C GLY A 351 -13.74 4.20 4.31
N THR A 352 -12.86 5.01 3.72
CA THR A 352 -13.00 5.57 2.38
C THR A 352 -12.34 4.65 1.36
N PHE A 353 -12.95 4.54 0.18
CA PHE A 353 -12.33 3.91 -0.97
C PHE A 353 -11.54 4.96 -1.76
N TYR A 354 -10.27 4.67 -1.99
CA TYR A 354 -9.40 5.50 -2.82
C TYR A 354 -9.18 4.83 -4.17
N MET A 355 -8.94 5.64 -5.20
CA MET A 355 -8.58 5.14 -6.53
C MET A 355 -7.07 4.92 -6.60
N HIS A 356 -6.28 5.89 -6.11
CA HIS A 356 -4.82 5.84 -6.15
C HIS A 356 -4.16 6.13 -4.81
N GLU A 357 -2.89 5.71 -4.65
CA GLU A 357 -2.18 5.71 -3.36
C GLU A 357 -1.99 7.12 -2.80
N GLU A 358 -1.73 8.09 -3.66
CA GLU A 358 -1.58 9.50 -3.31
C GLU A 358 -2.83 10.11 -2.68
N ASP A 359 -4.01 9.55 -2.92
CA ASP A 359 -5.27 10.02 -2.33
C ASP A 359 -5.45 9.51 -0.88
N GLN A 360 -4.87 8.33 -0.58
CA GLN A 360 -4.98 7.67 0.72
C GLN A 360 -3.97 8.20 1.73
N VAL A 361 -2.77 8.61 1.27
CA VAL A 361 -1.73 9.21 2.11
C VAL A 361 -2.19 10.59 2.64
N LYS A 362 -1.97 10.83 3.94
CA LYS A 362 -2.38 12.01 4.70
C LYS A 362 -1.19 12.79 5.24
N ILE A 363 -0.11 12.11 5.64
CA ILE A 363 1.12 12.79 6.08
C ILE A 363 1.81 13.43 4.87
N SER A 364 2.08 14.72 4.98
CA SER A 364 2.78 15.54 4.00
C SER A 364 4.12 16.04 4.52
N CYS A 365 4.94 16.62 3.63
CA CYS A 365 6.24 17.17 4.01
C CYS A 365 6.07 18.34 4.98
N GLU A 366 5.04 19.15 4.73
CA GLU A 366 4.72 20.41 5.40
C GLU A 366 4.21 20.19 6.84
N ASP A 367 3.68 19.00 7.14
CA ASP A 367 3.28 18.63 8.51
C ASP A 367 4.48 18.56 9.47
N CYS A 368 5.66 18.25 8.93
CA CYS A 368 6.91 18.12 9.69
C CYS A 368 7.90 19.26 9.39
N HIS A 369 7.87 19.81 8.18
CA HIS A 369 8.74 20.88 7.72
C HIS A 369 7.94 22.17 7.52
N PHE A 370 7.59 22.81 8.63
CA PHE A 370 6.83 24.06 8.64
C PHE A 370 7.70 25.28 8.97
N ASP A 371 7.33 26.44 8.41
CA ASP A 371 7.98 27.72 8.72
C ASP A 371 7.50 28.29 10.05
N GLN A 372 6.19 28.21 10.31
CA GLN A 372 5.56 28.62 11.56
C GLN A 372 5.00 27.40 12.27
N GLN A 373 5.18 27.36 13.58
CA GLN A 373 4.67 26.27 14.39
C GLN A 373 3.14 26.18 14.24
N PRO A 374 2.59 25.01 13.87
CA PRO A 374 1.16 24.86 13.68
C PRO A 374 0.41 24.92 15.02
N ASN A 375 -0.90 25.13 14.94
CA ASN A 375 -1.77 25.02 16.11
C ASN A 375 -1.77 23.57 16.61
N LEU A 376 -1.20 23.36 17.78
CA LEU A 376 -1.08 22.03 18.36
C LEU A 376 -2.45 21.48 18.78
N ILE A 377 -2.61 20.17 18.63
CA ILE A 377 -3.78 19.42 19.08
C ILE A 377 -3.50 18.84 20.46
N SER A 378 -4.42 19.06 21.40
CA SER A 378 -4.29 18.47 22.75
C SER A 378 -4.61 16.98 22.74
N TRP A 379 -3.97 16.23 23.63
CA TRP A 379 -4.29 14.82 23.92
C TRP A 379 -5.80 14.56 24.08
N THR A 380 -6.55 15.50 24.65
CA THR A 380 -7.99 15.33 24.89
C THR A 380 -8.84 15.25 23.62
N ALA A 381 -8.32 15.71 22.48
CA ALA A 381 -8.95 15.63 21.17
C ALA A 381 -8.59 14.35 20.40
N MET A 382 -7.75 13.49 20.97
CA MET A 382 -7.27 12.27 20.32
C MET A 382 -8.38 11.21 20.22
N ASP A 383 -8.41 10.50 19.10
CA ASP A 383 -9.33 9.39 18.90
C ASP A 383 -8.96 8.15 19.75
N ALA A 384 -9.94 7.26 19.95
CA ALA A 384 -9.79 6.10 20.82
C ALA A 384 -8.71 5.10 20.36
N GLU A 385 -8.50 4.96 19.05
CA GLU A 385 -7.46 4.06 18.52
C GLU A 385 -6.08 4.60 18.84
N THR A 386 -5.84 5.88 18.56
CA THR A 386 -4.57 6.54 18.86
C THR A 386 -4.26 6.53 20.36
N GLN A 387 -5.27 6.77 21.21
CA GLN A 387 -5.11 6.65 22.67
C GLN A 387 -4.67 5.24 23.09
N LYS A 388 -5.29 4.21 22.51
CA LYS A 388 -4.96 2.80 22.80
C LYS A 388 -3.55 2.44 22.31
N ILE A 389 -3.13 2.94 21.14
CA ILE A 389 -1.76 2.77 20.63
C ILE A 389 -0.75 3.33 21.63
N LEU A 390 -0.97 4.56 22.10
CA LEU A 390 -0.05 5.22 23.02
C LEU A 390 -0.01 4.53 24.39
N GLN A 391 -1.17 4.14 24.92
CA GLN A 391 -1.25 3.36 26.15
C GLN A 391 -0.51 2.02 26.04
N THR A 392 -0.68 1.32 24.91
CA THR A 392 -0.07 -0.01 24.67
C THR A 392 1.44 0.08 24.52
N ARG A 393 1.95 1.12 23.87
CA ARG A 393 3.40 1.31 23.70
C ARG A 393 4.12 1.62 25.01
N GLY A 394 3.43 2.20 26.00
CA GLY A 394 4.01 2.48 27.31
C GLY A 394 5.22 3.42 27.29
N ILE A 395 5.45 4.11 26.17
CA ILE A 395 6.50 5.12 25.99
C ILE A 395 5.97 6.42 26.58
N ASP A 396 6.80 7.10 27.37
CA ASP A 396 6.52 8.47 27.80
C ASP A 396 6.81 9.43 26.64
N TRP A 397 5.75 9.87 25.96
CA TRP A 397 5.84 10.78 24.82
C TRP A 397 6.17 12.23 25.22
N GLY A 398 6.13 12.54 26.53
CA GLY A 398 6.69 13.78 27.08
C GLY A 398 5.94 15.07 26.74
N GLY A 399 4.65 15.00 26.38
CA GLY A 399 3.85 16.20 26.08
C GLY A 399 2.34 15.94 25.99
N ASP A 400 1.55 16.99 26.27
CA ASP A 400 0.08 16.98 26.19
C ASP A 400 -0.46 17.54 24.86
N SER A 401 0.45 17.93 23.94
CA SER A 401 0.17 18.63 22.70
C SER A 401 0.99 18.06 21.55
N PHE A 402 0.32 17.80 20.42
CA PHE A 402 0.85 17.12 19.24
C PHE A 402 0.69 17.99 17.99
N LEU A 403 1.50 17.73 16.97
CA LEU A 403 1.32 18.31 15.65
C LEU A 403 0.03 17.78 15.01
N PRO A 404 -0.72 18.62 14.28
CA PRO A 404 -1.85 18.16 13.49
C PRO A 404 -1.39 17.27 12.33
N LEU A 405 -2.28 16.38 11.88
CA LEU A 405 -2.09 15.60 10.66
C LEU A 405 -2.79 16.31 9.49
N GLY A 406 -2.04 17.05 8.68
CA GLY A 406 -2.59 17.82 7.57
C GLY A 406 -3.75 18.71 8.00
N ASN A 407 -4.80 18.74 7.17
CA ASN A 407 -6.05 19.43 7.46
C ASN A 407 -7.12 18.52 8.11
N THR A 408 -6.69 17.42 8.73
CA THR A 408 -7.60 16.47 9.38
C THR A 408 -7.85 16.86 10.85
N GLU A 409 -8.86 16.24 11.47
CA GLU A 409 -9.07 16.34 12.93
C GLU A 409 -8.13 15.39 13.72
N ARG A 410 -7.20 14.72 13.04
CA ARG A 410 -6.23 13.79 13.65
C ARG A 410 -4.90 14.49 13.90
N LEU A 411 -4.02 13.80 14.62
CA LEU A 411 -2.72 14.28 15.05
C LEU A 411 -1.61 13.30 14.69
N ILE A 412 -0.39 13.80 14.59
CA ILE A 412 0.82 12.99 14.46
C ILE A 412 1.25 12.60 15.88
N TRP A 413 0.80 11.44 16.35
CA TRP A 413 0.90 11.08 17.77
C TRP A 413 2.33 10.85 18.26
N ASN A 414 3.25 10.59 17.34
CA ASN A 414 4.67 10.47 17.66
C ASN A 414 5.41 11.83 17.57
N SER A 415 4.70 12.94 17.43
CA SER A 415 5.28 14.28 17.53
C SER A 415 5.23 14.82 18.95
N ARG A 416 6.14 15.73 19.28
CA ARG A 416 6.11 16.47 20.54
C ARG A 416 6.82 17.81 20.40
N ILE A 417 6.51 18.72 21.32
CA ILE A 417 7.26 19.96 21.51
C ILE A 417 8.13 19.82 22.76
N THR A 418 9.45 19.95 22.59
CA THR A 418 10.42 19.86 23.69
C THR A 418 10.32 21.09 24.60
N ALA A 419 10.89 21.00 25.80
CA ALA A 419 10.88 22.11 26.77
C ALA A 419 11.59 23.39 26.25
N ASP A 420 12.53 23.25 25.31
CA ASP A 420 13.17 24.38 24.61
C ASP A 420 12.39 24.87 23.38
N GLY A 421 11.16 24.38 23.18
CA GLY A 421 10.22 24.85 22.16
C GLY A 421 10.44 24.26 20.76
N LYS A 422 11.25 23.20 20.62
CA LYS A 422 11.50 22.57 19.32
C LYS A 422 10.51 21.44 19.05
N ALA A 423 10.04 21.35 17.83
CA ALA A 423 9.26 20.22 17.39
C ALA A 423 10.19 19.04 17.04
N VAL A 424 9.83 17.85 17.49
CA VAL A 424 10.54 16.60 17.16
C VAL A 424 9.54 15.48 16.90
N LEU A 425 9.93 14.52 16.06
CA LEU A 425 9.29 13.22 15.99
C LEU A 425 10.06 12.20 16.84
N LEU A 426 9.34 11.30 17.47
CA LEU A 426 9.87 10.12 18.12
C LEU A 426 9.69 8.93 17.17
N GLY A 427 10.78 8.19 16.91
CA GLY A 427 10.71 6.96 16.15
C GLY A 427 9.82 5.95 16.88
N LYS A 428 8.76 5.47 16.22
CA LYS A 428 7.71 4.65 16.82
C LYS A 428 8.22 3.30 17.33
N VAL A 429 9.28 2.79 16.69
CA VAL A 429 10.00 1.57 17.12
C VAL A 429 11.24 1.92 17.96
N SER A 430 12.09 2.82 17.47
CA SER A 430 13.41 3.06 18.05
C SER A 430 13.38 3.93 19.31
N GLY A 431 12.32 4.72 19.52
CA GLY A 431 12.25 5.77 20.53
C GLY A 431 13.23 6.94 20.28
N LYS A 432 13.95 6.93 19.15
CA LYS A 432 14.93 7.96 18.80
C LYS A 432 14.23 9.28 18.49
N GLU A 433 14.82 10.40 18.91
CA GLU A 433 14.31 11.72 18.58
C GLU A 433 14.84 12.19 17.22
N HIS A 434 13.94 12.70 16.40
CA HIS A 434 14.20 13.25 15.07
C HIS A 434 13.77 14.73 15.06
N PRO A 435 14.72 15.68 15.08
CA PRO A 435 14.41 17.10 15.04
C PRO A 435 13.71 17.51 13.76
N LEU A 436 12.66 18.32 13.89
CA LEU A 436 11.92 18.87 12.76
C LEU A 436 12.49 20.23 12.38
N ASN A 437 13.14 20.28 11.21
CA ASN A 437 13.78 21.49 10.72
C ASN A 437 12.85 22.25 9.78
N ALA A 438 12.75 23.56 9.96
CA ALA A 438 12.00 24.43 9.06
C ALA A 438 12.64 24.46 7.66
N PRO A 439 11.85 24.70 6.59
CA PRO A 439 12.37 24.88 5.25
C PRO A 439 13.39 26.03 5.18
N ALA A 440 14.43 25.85 4.36
CA ALA A 440 15.43 26.86 4.12
C ALA A 440 14.82 28.14 3.52
N GLY A 441 15.50 29.29 3.68
CA GLY A 441 14.99 30.57 3.18
C GLY A 441 14.71 30.59 1.68
N ILE A 442 15.51 29.86 0.89
CA ILE A 442 15.32 29.74 -0.56
C ILE A 442 14.00 29.05 -0.93
N CYS A 443 13.53 28.11 -0.11
CA CYS A 443 12.26 27.41 -0.32
C CYS A 443 11.03 28.31 -0.13
N LYS A 444 11.22 29.50 0.46
CA LYS A 444 10.15 30.44 0.84
C LYS A 444 10.29 31.79 0.12
N ARG A 445 11.20 31.87 -0.86
CA ARG A 445 11.55 33.13 -1.51
C ARG A 445 10.69 33.35 -2.75
N GLY A 446 9.91 34.42 -2.71
CA GLY A 446 9.05 34.81 -3.82
C GLY A 446 7.97 33.75 -4.10
N GLU A 447 7.39 33.82 -5.29
CA GLU A 447 6.26 32.97 -5.71
C GLU A 447 6.61 32.10 -6.94
N ALA A 448 7.86 32.22 -7.44
CA ALA A 448 8.28 31.59 -8.71
C ALA A 448 8.19 30.06 -8.72
N HIS A 449 8.17 29.43 -7.55
CA HIS A 449 8.15 27.98 -7.38
C HIS A 449 7.00 27.48 -6.50
N ASP A 450 5.94 28.29 -6.31
CA ASP A 450 4.79 27.91 -5.47
C ASP A 450 4.07 26.66 -5.98
N ASP A 451 4.15 26.41 -7.29
CA ASP A 451 3.59 25.21 -7.89
C ASP A 451 4.50 23.97 -7.72
N LEU A 452 5.76 24.09 -7.28
CA LEU A 452 6.63 22.91 -7.11
C LEU A 452 6.24 22.09 -5.88
N SER A 453 6.11 20.78 -6.04
CA SER A 453 6.12 19.88 -4.88
C SER A 453 7.52 19.81 -4.26
N CYS A 454 7.61 19.56 -2.94
CA CYS A 454 8.89 19.34 -2.29
C CYS A 454 9.69 18.20 -2.97
N GLN A 455 9.00 17.17 -3.46
CA GLN A 455 9.61 16.04 -4.15
C GLN A 455 10.30 16.43 -5.45
N SER A 456 9.76 17.39 -6.19
CA SER A 456 10.37 17.90 -7.43
C SER A 456 11.77 18.46 -7.17
N CYS A 457 12.01 19.01 -5.98
CA CYS A 457 13.31 19.54 -5.56
C CYS A 457 14.18 18.51 -4.84
N HIS A 458 13.59 17.68 -3.98
CA HIS A 458 14.33 16.86 -3.02
C HIS A 458 14.49 15.38 -3.42
N THR A 459 13.95 14.93 -4.55
CA THR A 459 14.17 13.56 -5.04
C THR A 459 15.57 13.41 -5.64
N ALA A 460 16.39 12.51 -5.10
CA ALA A 460 17.75 12.28 -5.60
C ALA A 460 17.77 11.44 -6.88
N TRP A 461 16.94 10.40 -6.94
CA TRP A 461 16.83 9.51 -8.09
C TRP A 461 15.52 8.73 -8.06
N VAL A 462 15.08 8.22 -9.19
CA VAL A 462 13.89 7.38 -9.31
C VAL A 462 14.23 6.11 -10.09
N PRO A 463 13.63 4.95 -9.74
CA PRO A 463 13.75 3.75 -10.57
C PRO A 463 12.97 3.96 -11.87
N GLN A 464 13.63 3.71 -13.01
CA GLN A 464 13.02 3.81 -14.34
C GLN A 464 13.21 2.51 -15.12
N CYS A 465 12.19 2.17 -15.90
CA CYS A 465 12.20 1.04 -16.82
C CYS A 465 11.88 1.56 -18.22
N ILE A 466 12.75 1.29 -19.20
CA ILE A 466 12.58 1.74 -20.59
C ILE A 466 12.48 0.51 -21.49
N GLY A 467 11.47 0.52 -22.37
CA GLY A 467 11.19 -0.52 -23.33
C GLY A 467 10.66 -1.78 -22.65
N CYS A 468 9.35 -1.92 -22.54
CA CYS A 468 8.71 -3.12 -22.01
C CYS A 468 7.88 -3.82 -23.09
N HIS A 469 7.98 -5.14 -23.19
CA HIS A 469 7.11 -5.94 -24.03
C HIS A 469 6.48 -7.06 -23.21
N ASN A 470 5.18 -7.21 -23.32
CA ASN A 470 4.39 -8.24 -22.64
C ASN A 470 3.78 -9.19 -23.66
N GLU A 471 4.03 -10.48 -23.47
CA GLU A 471 3.34 -11.54 -24.20
C GLU A 471 2.96 -12.68 -23.25
N TYR A 472 1.98 -13.48 -23.63
CA TYR A 472 1.56 -14.66 -22.90
C TYR A 472 2.18 -15.92 -23.52
N ASP A 473 2.95 -16.68 -22.73
CA ASP A 473 3.43 -17.99 -23.17
C ASP A 473 2.60 -19.09 -22.46
N PRO A 474 1.77 -19.87 -23.18
CA PRO A 474 0.95 -20.94 -22.59
C PRO A 474 1.76 -22.18 -22.17
N LYS A 475 3.08 -22.23 -22.39
CA LYS A 475 3.93 -23.40 -22.14
C LYS A 475 4.83 -23.28 -20.93
N ILE A 476 5.04 -22.07 -20.42
CA ILE A 476 5.90 -21.86 -19.25
C ILE A 476 5.14 -22.14 -17.95
N ALA A 477 5.89 -22.35 -16.87
CA ALA A 477 5.30 -22.41 -15.54
C ALA A 477 4.71 -21.04 -15.18
N GLY A 478 3.47 -21.05 -14.70
CA GLY A 478 2.77 -19.89 -14.17
C GLY A 478 2.31 -20.12 -12.74
N TYR A 479 1.83 -19.06 -12.11
CA TYR A 479 1.26 -19.14 -10.77
C TYR A 479 0.06 -18.20 -10.70
N ASP A 480 -1.10 -18.71 -10.26
CA ASP A 480 -2.27 -17.89 -9.95
C ASP A 480 -2.13 -17.39 -8.52
N MET A 481 -1.72 -16.12 -8.38
CA MET A 481 -1.42 -15.50 -7.09
C MET A 481 -2.65 -15.28 -6.20
N ILE A 482 -3.86 -15.26 -6.77
CA ILE A 482 -5.11 -15.16 -5.99
C ILE A 482 -5.48 -16.54 -5.44
N ARG A 483 -5.32 -17.59 -6.24
CA ARG A 483 -5.68 -18.96 -5.83
C ARG A 483 -4.56 -19.67 -5.07
N ASN A 484 -3.35 -19.10 -5.08
CA ASN A 484 -2.13 -19.72 -4.58
C ASN A 484 -1.89 -21.12 -5.18
N LYS A 485 -1.96 -21.21 -6.52
CA LYS A 485 -1.79 -22.48 -7.24
C LYS A 485 -0.83 -22.33 -8.41
N GLU A 486 0.07 -23.29 -8.53
CA GLU A 486 0.86 -23.47 -9.75
C GLU A 486 -0.07 -23.80 -10.93
N GLU A 487 0.27 -23.26 -12.08
CA GLU A 487 -0.44 -23.48 -13.33
C GLU A 487 0.55 -23.50 -14.51
N THR A 488 0.05 -23.81 -15.70
CA THR A 488 0.82 -23.68 -16.93
C THR A 488 0.27 -22.52 -17.73
N GLY A 489 1.17 -21.70 -18.25
CA GLY A 489 0.87 -20.48 -18.96
C GLY A 489 1.00 -19.24 -18.09
N SER A 490 1.83 -18.29 -18.52
CA SER A 490 2.04 -17.02 -17.82
C SER A 490 2.32 -15.89 -18.80
N TRP A 491 1.94 -14.68 -18.40
CA TRP A 491 2.51 -13.47 -18.98
C TRP A 491 4.02 -13.41 -18.71
N VAL A 492 4.76 -12.90 -19.68
CA VAL A 492 6.21 -12.69 -19.65
C VAL A 492 6.50 -11.23 -19.96
N GLU A 493 7.25 -10.59 -19.06
CA GLU A 493 7.76 -9.23 -19.25
C GLU A 493 9.18 -9.29 -19.79
N TYR A 494 9.39 -8.66 -20.94
CA TYR A 494 10.71 -8.37 -21.49
C TYR A 494 11.03 -6.91 -21.24
N VAL A 495 12.16 -6.66 -20.58
CA VAL A 495 12.62 -5.31 -20.25
C VAL A 495 13.86 -4.95 -21.05
N GLY A 496 13.89 -3.73 -21.59
CA GLY A 496 15.03 -3.17 -22.28
C GLY A 496 16.12 -2.70 -21.32
N MET A 497 15.80 -1.78 -20.40
CA MET A 497 16.79 -1.17 -19.51
C MET A 497 16.21 -0.72 -18.16
N TYR A 498 16.99 -0.89 -17.08
CA TYR A 498 16.76 -0.24 -15.79
C TYR A 498 17.74 0.91 -15.54
N LEU A 499 17.21 2.07 -15.14
CA LEU A 499 17.98 3.28 -14.82
C LEU A 499 17.61 3.82 -13.44
N ALA A 500 18.61 4.37 -12.76
CA ALA A 500 18.44 5.21 -11.58
C ALA A 500 18.98 6.60 -11.91
N ASP A 501 18.08 7.56 -12.11
CA ASP A 501 18.42 8.95 -12.47
C ASP A 501 17.35 9.90 -11.91
N LEU A 502 17.49 11.21 -12.12
CA LEU A 502 16.49 12.20 -11.78
C LEU A 502 15.13 11.88 -12.48
N PRO A 503 13.96 12.14 -11.86
CA PRO A 503 12.68 12.00 -12.52
C PRO A 503 12.46 13.09 -13.55
N THR A 504 11.57 12.77 -14.48
CA THR A 504 10.86 13.75 -15.30
C THR A 504 9.89 14.54 -14.43
N LEU A 505 9.63 15.79 -14.77
CA LEU A 505 8.64 16.63 -14.11
C LEU A 505 7.39 16.77 -14.98
N GLY A 506 6.23 16.88 -14.32
CA GLY A 506 4.94 17.06 -14.96
C GLY A 506 3.97 17.76 -14.02
N VAL A 507 2.75 17.98 -14.48
CA VAL A 507 1.72 18.71 -13.74
C VAL A 507 0.66 17.74 -13.23
N ILE A 508 0.33 17.86 -11.95
CA ILE A 508 -0.88 17.30 -11.35
C ILE A 508 -1.87 18.45 -11.19
N GLU A 509 -3.00 18.33 -11.86
CA GLU A 509 -4.13 19.23 -11.75
C GLU A 509 -5.02 18.80 -10.57
N GLY A 510 -5.40 19.74 -9.73
CA GLY A 510 -6.25 19.51 -8.57
C GLY A 510 -6.79 20.83 -8.05
N ASP A 511 -7.17 20.87 -6.78
CA ASP A 511 -7.54 22.14 -6.12
C ASP A 511 -6.40 23.15 -6.18
N VAL A 512 -5.16 22.65 -6.11
CA VAL A 512 -3.93 23.41 -6.32
C VAL A 512 -3.10 22.68 -7.37
N ARG A 513 -2.72 23.41 -8.43
CA ARG A 513 -1.79 22.92 -9.45
C ARG A 513 -0.46 22.59 -8.79
N LYS A 514 0.11 21.42 -9.09
CA LYS A 514 1.45 21.05 -8.60
C LYS A 514 2.31 20.47 -9.72
N VAL A 515 3.57 20.90 -9.78
CA VAL A 515 4.63 20.26 -10.55
C VAL A 515 5.22 19.15 -9.69
N HIS A 516 5.10 17.92 -10.16
CA HIS A 516 5.48 16.70 -9.44
C HIS A 516 6.49 15.87 -10.22
N THR A 517 7.11 14.92 -9.55
CA THR A 517 7.97 13.88 -10.13
C THR A 517 7.15 12.80 -10.82
N PHE A 518 7.62 12.40 -12.00
CA PHE A 518 7.07 11.34 -12.83
C PHE A 518 8.18 10.39 -13.28
N VAL A 519 7.80 9.14 -13.49
CA VAL A 519 8.64 8.12 -14.12
C VAL A 519 7.97 7.57 -15.36
N PRO A 520 8.73 7.02 -16.32
CA PRO A 520 8.17 6.17 -17.35
C PRO A 520 7.45 5.01 -16.66
N GLY A 521 6.11 5.07 -16.63
CA GLY A 521 5.29 4.08 -15.95
C GLY A 521 5.13 2.86 -16.86
N MET A 522 4.77 3.11 -18.12
CA MET A 522 4.40 2.12 -19.12
C MET A 522 4.73 2.63 -20.52
N ILE A 523 6.00 2.54 -20.92
CA ILE A 523 6.40 2.61 -22.34
C ILE A 523 6.46 1.17 -22.80
N LEU A 524 5.31 0.64 -23.22
CA LEU A 524 5.13 -0.79 -23.37
C LEU A 524 4.31 -1.17 -24.58
N SER A 525 4.56 -2.39 -25.05
CA SER A 525 3.71 -3.09 -25.99
C SER A 525 3.16 -4.37 -25.39
N ILE A 526 1.92 -4.72 -25.75
CA ILE A 526 1.24 -5.94 -25.30
C ILE A 526 0.76 -6.70 -26.53
N ASP A 527 1.10 -7.98 -26.63
CA ASP A 527 0.53 -8.89 -27.62
C ASP A 527 -0.56 -9.77 -26.98
N LYS A 528 -1.81 -9.34 -27.11
CA LYS A 528 -2.98 -10.05 -26.59
C LYS A 528 -3.34 -11.29 -27.41
N ALA A 529 -2.93 -11.41 -28.67
CA ALA A 529 -3.24 -12.59 -29.50
C ALA A 529 -2.59 -13.87 -28.97
N THR A 530 -1.51 -13.71 -28.20
CA THR A 530 -0.82 -14.83 -27.54
C THR A 530 -1.63 -15.45 -26.39
N TYR A 531 -2.55 -14.68 -25.78
CA TYR A 531 -3.48 -15.16 -24.76
C TYR A 531 -4.84 -15.54 -25.35
N ASP A 532 -5.42 -14.66 -26.17
CA ASP A 532 -6.70 -14.87 -26.85
C ASP A 532 -6.52 -14.64 -28.36
N PRO A 533 -6.41 -15.72 -29.17
CA PRO A 533 -6.20 -15.61 -30.61
C PRO A 533 -7.30 -14.89 -31.38
N ASP A 534 -8.51 -14.78 -30.81
CA ASP A 534 -9.67 -14.17 -31.44
C ASP A 534 -9.84 -12.69 -31.04
N VAL A 535 -8.91 -12.12 -30.28
CA VAL A 535 -8.99 -10.74 -29.80
C VAL A 535 -8.87 -9.71 -30.92
N GLU A 536 -9.75 -8.70 -30.90
CA GLU A 536 -9.63 -7.54 -31.79
C GLU A 536 -8.50 -6.60 -31.33
N ASN A 537 -7.73 -6.05 -32.29
CA ASN A 537 -6.57 -5.20 -32.04
C ASN A 537 -5.57 -5.85 -31.07
N PRO A 538 -4.91 -6.95 -31.50
CA PRO A 538 -4.11 -7.78 -30.61
C PRO A 538 -2.85 -7.08 -30.10
N LEU A 539 -2.26 -6.20 -30.90
CA LEU A 539 -1.09 -5.43 -30.52
C LEU A 539 -1.51 -4.07 -29.98
N VAL A 540 -1.14 -3.80 -28.73
CA VAL A 540 -1.37 -2.52 -28.07
C VAL A 540 -0.02 -1.88 -27.77
N PHE A 541 0.09 -0.56 -27.97
CA PHE A 541 1.24 0.22 -27.53
C PHE A 541 0.73 1.39 -26.69
N HIS A 542 1.38 1.62 -25.55
CA HIS A 542 1.13 2.76 -24.66
C HIS A 542 2.45 3.42 -24.31
N ARG A 543 2.41 4.76 -24.22
CA ARG A 543 3.46 5.59 -23.60
C ARG A 543 2.81 6.38 -22.48
N LEU A 544 2.95 5.88 -21.25
CA LEU A 544 2.37 6.52 -20.07
C LEU A 544 3.44 6.77 -19.02
N PHE A 545 3.37 7.93 -18.38
CA PHE A 545 4.18 8.27 -17.22
C PHE A 545 3.31 8.26 -15.97
N ALA A 546 3.88 7.78 -14.87
CA ALA A 546 3.19 7.68 -13.59
C ALA A 546 3.79 8.70 -12.60
N PRO A 547 2.95 9.44 -11.83
CA PRO A 547 3.46 10.20 -10.70
C PRO A 547 4.07 9.22 -9.69
N LEU A 548 5.19 9.60 -9.07
CA LEU A 548 5.90 8.71 -8.15
C LEU A 548 6.55 9.48 -7.00
N SER A 549 6.25 9.06 -5.77
CA SER A 549 7.07 9.32 -4.59
C SER A 549 8.17 8.27 -4.47
N ALA A 550 9.39 8.62 -4.87
CA ALA A 550 10.46 7.63 -5.03
C ALA A 550 11.11 7.18 -3.71
N HIS A 551 10.88 7.90 -2.62
CA HIS A 551 11.51 7.63 -1.31
C HIS A 551 13.04 7.63 -1.40
N THR A 552 13.60 8.65 -2.06
CA THR A 552 15.04 8.86 -2.22
C THR A 552 15.38 10.32 -1.89
N ASN A 553 14.71 10.85 -0.86
CA ASN A 553 14.79 12.27 -0.53
C ASN A 553 16.19 12.64 -0.03
N ILE A 554 16.67 13.81 -0.43
CA ILE A 554 17.95 14.40 0.02
C ILE A 554 17.73 15.76 0.68
N SER A 555 18.65 16.12 1.57
CA SER A 555 18.59 17.39 2.31
C SER A 555 18.77 18.61 1.42
N GLU A 556 19.60 18.50 0.38
CA GLU A 556 19.86 19.58 -0.56
C GLU A 556 18.90 19.48 -1.75
N GLY A 557 18.24 20.60 -2.07
CA GLY A 557 17.41 20.67 -3.27
C GLY A 557 18.26 20.68 -4.53
N ARG A 558 17.64 20.29 -5.64
CA ARG A 558 18.20 20.36 -6.99
C ARG A 558 18.64 21.76 -7.41
N ASP A 559 19.67 21.79 -8.25
CA ASP A 559 20.15 23.01 -8.87
C ASP A 559 19.19 23.49 -9.99
N CYS A 560 19.25 24.78 -10.35
CA CYS A 560 18.31 25.35 -11.32
C CYS A 560 18.44 24.71 -12.71
N ARG A 561 19.66 24.31 -13.13
CA ARG A 561 19.91 23.74 -14.45
C ARG A 561 19.29 22.36 -14.59
N SER A 562 19.25 21.59 -13.51
CA SER A 562 18.69 20.25 -13.46
C SER A 562 17.19 20.21 -13.73
N CYS A 563 16.49 21.35 -13.64
CA CYS A 563 15.08 21.50 -14.01
C CYS A 563 14.91 22.33 -15.29
N HIS A 564 15.63 23.46 -15.41
CA HIS A 564 15.40 24.42 -16.49
C HIS A 564 16.18 24.15 -17.79
N ASN A 565 17.26 23.37 -17.73
CA ASN A 565 18.12 23.07 -18.90
C ASN A 565 18.28 21.55 -19.12
N ASN A 566 17.63 20.72 -18.28
CA ASN A 566 17.70 19.28 -18.38
C ASN A 566 16.54 18.74 -19.24
N PRO A 567 16.82 18.09 -20.39
CA PRO A 567 15.77 17.55 -21.24
C PRO A 567 14.97 16.43 -20.57
N LEU A 568 15.56 15.67 -19.64
CA LEU A 568 14.85 14.61 -18.92
C LEU A 568 13.79 15.22 -17.98
N ALA A 569 14.13 16.29 -17.27
CA ALA A 569 13.19 16.98 -16.37
C ALA A 569 12.00 17.58 -17.15
N LEU A 570 12.25 18.06 -18.37
CA LEU A 570 11.21 18.59 -19.27
C LEU A 570 10.35 17.51 -19.94
N GLY A 571 10.75 16.24 -19.86
CA GLY A 571 10.06 15.11 -20.50
C GLY A 571 10.48 14.83 -21.94
N TYR A 572 11.59 15.39 -22.42
CA TYR A 572 12.14 15.10 -23.75
C TYR A 572 12.96 13.80 -23.81
N GLY A 573 13.15 13.14 -22.66
CA GLY A 573 14.01 11.97 -22.51
C GLY A 573 15.48 12.36 -22.30
N HIS A 574 16.33 11.35 -22.11
CA HIS A 574 17.75 11.55 -21.95
C HIS A 574 18.37 12.04 -23.26
N GLY A 575 19.29 12.99 -23.16
CA GLY A 575 19.99 13.52 -24.32
C GLY A 575 20.75 14.78 -23.98
N LYS A 576 21.17 15.50 -25.02
CA LYS A 576 21.87 16.77 -24.88
C LYS A 576 20.96 17.89 -25.38
N LEU A 577 20.62 18.82 -24.50
CA LEU A 577 19.93 20.05 -24.83
C LEU A 577 20.94 21.19 -24.86
N THR A 578 21.02 21.92 -25.97
CA THR A 578 21.98 23.02 -26.17
C THR A 578 21.27 24.28 -26.62
N TYR A 579 21.61 25.39 -25.99
CA TYR A 579 21.20 26.71 -26.45
C TYR A 579 22.28 27.30 -27.35
N SER A 580 21.88 27.83 -28.50
CA SER A 580 22.77 28.50 -29.44
C SER A 580 22.23 29.88 -29.79
N MET A 581 23.12 30.85 -29.94
CA MET A 581 22.77 32.22 -30.33
C MET A 581 23.28 32.46 -31.75
N VAL A 582 22.38 32.47 -32.72
CA VAL A 582 22.70 32.65 -34.15
C VAL A 582 21.98 33.91 -34.64
N ASP A 583 22.74 34.85 -35.21
CA ASP A 583 22.21 36.10 -35.77
C ASP A 583 21.33 36.93 -34.80
N GLY A 584 21.65 36.88 -33.50
CA GLY A 584 20.90 37.60 -32.46
C GLY A 584 19.59 36.92 -32.04
N VAL A 585 19.37 35.67 -32.45
CA VAL A 585 18.23 34.84 -32.07
C VAL A 585 18.74 33.59 -31.33
N GLY A 586 18.08 33.26 -30.23
CA GLY A 586 18.38 32.07 -29.45
C GLY A 586 17.58 30.86 -29.91
N GLU A 587 18.23 29.72 -30.09
CA GLU A 587 17.59 28.47 -30.48
C GLU A 587 18.03 27.32 -29.55
N TRP A 588 17.04 26.54 -29.09
CA TRP A 588 17.27 25.29 -28.37
C TRP A 588 17.33 24.11 -29.34
N GLN A 589 18.40 23.33 -29.24
CA GLN A 589 18.60 22.12 -30.03
C GLN A 589 18.73 20.92 -29.11
N PHE A 590 17.93 19.88 -29.36
CA PHE A 590 17.95 18.64 -28.61
C PHE A 590 18.50 17.50 -29.48
N VAL A 591 19.45 16.75 -28.92
CA VAL A 591 19.96 15.51 -29.49
C VAL A 591 19.62 14.37 -28.53
N PRO A 592 18.68 13.47 -28.88
CA PRO A 592 18.28 12.38 -27.99
C PRO A 592 19.40 11.35 -27.84
N ARG A 593 19.47 10.73 -26.67
CA ARG A 593 20.36 9.59 -26.39
C ARG A 593 19.82 8.30 -27.02
N PHE A 594 18.50 8.12 -26.97
CA PHE A 594 17.83 6.94 -27.46
C PHE A 594 17.22 7.16 -28.85
N ALA A 595 17.03 6.08 -29.59
CA ALA A 595 16.37 6.13 -30.90
C ALA A 595 14.88 6.45 -30.73
N ASN A 596 14.26 6.96 -31.80
CA ASN A 596 12.83 7.17 -31.80
C ASN A 596 12.08 5.84 -31.89
N ASN A 597 11.04 5.69 -31.07
CA ASN A 597 10.16 4.55 -31.09
C ASN A 597 9.31 4.58 -32.38
N PRO A 598 9.18 3.45 -33.11
CA PRO A 598 8.45 3.43 -34.37
C PRO A 598 6.94 3.64 -34.22
N ASN A 599 6.37 3.49 -33.03
CA ASN A 599 4.92 3.62 -32.81
C ASN A 599 4.46 5.08 -32.74
N ASP A 600 5.30 6.00 -32.25
CA ASP A 600 4.94 7.40 -32.02
C ASP A 600 5.98 8.42 -32.53
N GLY A 601 7.18 7.98 -32.89
CA GLY A 601 8.26 8.85 -33.38
C GLY A 601 8.97 9.66 -32.30
N LEU A 602 8.68 9.45 -31.01
CA LEU A 602 9.39 10.08 -29.89
C LEU A 602 10.61 9.23 -29.48
N PRO A 603 11.68 9.83 -28.91
CA PRO A 603 12.76 9.06 -28.29
C PRO A 603 12.22 8.01 -27.32
N GLU A 604 12.87 6.85 -27.24
CA GLU A 604 12.36 5.68 -26.51
C GLU A 604 11.90 6.01 -25.09
N ASP A 605 12.56 6.93 -24.40
CA ASP A 605 12.32 7.34 -23.02
C ASP A 605 11.70 8.74 -22.87
N ALA A 606 11.32 9.39 -23.96
CA ALA A 606 10.65 10.68 -23.91
C ALA A 606 9.20 10.52 -23.47
N TRP A 607 8.66 11.54 -22.80
CA TRP A 607 7.25 11.69 -22.53
C TRP A 607 6.56 12.55 -23.60
N ILE A 608 7.25 13.60 -24.05
CA ILE A 608 6.67 14.62 -24.93
C ILE A 608 7.62 15.06 -26.04
N PRO A 609 7.08 15.60 -27.15
CA PRO A 609 7.90 16.21 -28.19
C PRO A 609 8.54 17.53 -27.73
N VAL A 610 9.72 17.82 -28.29
CA VAL A 610 10.47 19.04 -27.98
C VAL A 610 9.77 20.28 -28.54
N LEU A 611 9.51 21.27 -27.68
CA LEU A 611 8.92 22.56 -28.03
C LEU A 611 7.66 22.43 -28.89
N GLN A 612 6.84 21.43 -28.59
CA GLN A 612 5.57 21.16 -29.25
C GLN A 612 4.49 20.83 -28.21
N GLN A 613 3.25 21.06 -28.59
CA GLN A 613 2.11 20.72 -27.74
C GLN A 613 1.97 19.18 -27.69
N PRO A 614 1.94 18.56 -26.50
CA PRO A 614 1.68 17.14 -26.37
C PRO A 614 0.28 16.76 -26.88
N ASP A 615 0.15 15.58 -27.46
CA ASP A 615 -1.09 15.05 -28.04
C ASP A 615 -1.88 14.21 -27.02
N GLY A 616 -2.72 14.88 -26.24
CA GLY A 616 -3.58 14.21 -25.27
C GLY A 616 -2.91 13.98 -23.91
N ASN A 617 -3.48 13.09 -23.10
CA ASN A 617 -3.00 12.80 -21.76
C ASN A 617 -2.25 11.46 -21.72
N HIS A 618 -0.92 11.54 -21.63
CA HIS A 618 -0.01 10.39 -21.58
C HIS A 618 0.38 10.02 -20.15
N ALA A 619 -0.57 10.04 -19.22
CA ALA A 619 -0.34 9.78 -17.81
C ALA A 619 -1.22 8.64 -17.28
N THR A 620 -0.77 7.97 -16.21
CA THR A 620 -1.55 6.93 -15.54
C THR A 620 -2.61 7.48 -14.56
N ARG A 621 -2.90 8.78 -14.63
CA ARG A 621 -3.93 9.48 -13.84
C ARG A 621 -4.65 10.47 -14.74
N THR A 622 -5.96 10.58 -14.61
CA THR A 622 -6.72 11.52 -15.45
C THR A 622 -6.42 12.98 -15.16
N ASN A 623 -5.95 13.30 -13.95
CA ASN A 623 -5.59 14.65 -13.52
C ASN A 623 -4.10 14.97 -13.65
N ALA A 624 -3.25 14.01 -14.04
CA ALA A 624 -1.85 14.28 -14.33
C ALA A 624 -1.64 14.52 -15.82
N ARG A 625 -0.63 15.31 -16.19
CA ARG A 625 -0.25 15.57 -17.58
C ARG A 625 1.22 16.04 -17.69
N PRO A 626 1.84 15.92 -18.88
CA PRO A 626 3.12 16.58 -19.12
C PRO A 626 2.97 18.10 -19.25
N PHE A 627 4.11 18.79 -19.39
CA PHE A 627 4.14 20.23 -19.66
C PHE A 627 3.55 20.60 -21.02
N SER A 628 2.69 21.62 -21.03
CA SER A 628 2.18 22.24 -22.25
C SER A 628 3.31 22.96 -23.01
N LEU A 629 3.06 23.32 -24.28
CA LEU A 629 4.02 24.10 -25.06
C LEU A 629 4.39 25.41 -24.36
N GLU A 630 3.42 26.11 -23.79
CA GLU A 630 3.64 27.37 -23.08
C GLU A 630 4.52 27.17 -21.84
N GLU A 631 4.26 26.12 -21.07
CA GLU A 631 5.07 25.78 -19.88
C GLU A 631 6.50 25.43 -20.28
N GLN A 632 6.69 24.61 -21.33
CA GLN A 632 8.01 24.30 -21.88
C GLN A 632 8.76 25.58 -22.28
N GLN A 633 8.11 26.48 -23.02
CA GLN A 633 8.69 27.75 -23.46
C GLN A 633 9.09 28.64 -22.28
N ARG A 634 8.26 28.74 -21.23
CA ARG A 634 8.57 29.53 -20.02
C ARG A 634 9.75 28.95 -19.24
N ILE A 635 9.79 27.63 -19.05
CA ILE A 635 10.89 26.96 -18.35
C ILE A 635 12.21 27.19 -19.09
N LEU A 636 12.21 27.02 -20.42
CA LEU A 636 13.39 27.18 -21.27
C LEU A 636 13.78 28.64 -21.51
N LEU A 637 12.83 29.58 -21.42
CA LEU A 637 13.13 31.02 -21.40
C LEU A 637 13.99 31.35 -20.18
N PHE A 638 13.61 30.89 -18.99
CA PHE A 638 14.46 31.02 -17.81
C PHE A 638 15.79 30.27 -17.97
N GLY A 639 15.74 29.05 -18.51
CA GLY A 639 16.94 28.24 -18.75
C GLY A 639 17.98 28.92 -19.64
N SER A 640 17.55 29.78 -20.57
CA SER A 640 18.47 30.56 -21.42
C SER A 640 19.32 31.56 -20.62
N CYS A 641 18.80 32.10 -19.50
CA CYS A 641 19.56 32.96 -18.60
C CYS A 641 20.70 32.19 -17.92
N LEU A 642 20.46 30.93 -17.56
CA LEU A 642 21.45 30.08 -16.92
C LEU A 642 22.65 29.80 -17.85
N GLU A 643 22.52 29.88 -19.17
CA GLU A 643 23.67 29.71 -20.07
C GLU A 643 24.75 30.80 -19.90
N CYS A 644 24.36 31.97 -19.40
CA CYS A 644 25.26 33.11 -19.19
C CYS A 644 25.51 33.44 -17.72
N HIS A 645 24.58 33.06 -16.83
CA HIS A 645 24.59 33.45 -15.42
C HIS A 645 24.75 32.24 -14.51
N ASP A 646 25.55 32.44 -13.46
CA ASP A 646 25.61 31.48 -12.36
C ASP A 646 24.29 31.54 -11.56
N GLN A 647 23.75 30.37 -11.22
CA GLN A 647 22.47 30.25 -10.53
C GLN A 647 22.46 30.92 -9.15
N ASP A 648 23.62 31.00 -8.50
CA ASP A 648 23.77 31.57 -7.16
C ASP A 648 24.11 33.08 -7.21
N SER A 649 24.17 33.67 -8.41
CA SER A 649 24.42 35.10 -8.57
C SER A 649 23.25 35.95 -8.05
N ASP A 650 23.54 37.15 -7.52
CA ASP A 650 22.51 38.08 -7.03
C ASP A 650 21.42 38.37 -8.08
N LEU A 651 21.80 38.40 -9.36
CA LEU A 651 20.87 38.58 -10.47
C LEU A 651 19.89 37.40 -10.57
N MET A 652 20.40 36.17 -10.62
CA MET A 652 19.56 34.97 -10.71
C MET A 652 18.75 34.75 -9.43
N LEU A 653 19.28 35.07 -8.27
CA LEU A 653 18.51 35.01 -7.04
C LEU A 653 17.36 36.04 -7.03
N SER A 654 17.53 37.21 -7.64
CA SER A 654 16.47 38.22 -7.74
C SER A 654 15.32 37.83 -8.67
N THR A 655 15.52 36.87 -9.59
CA THR A 655 14.43 36.40 -10.47
C THR A 655 13.38 35.60 -9.71
N LEU A 656 13.73 35.04 -8.55
CA LEU A 656 12.78 34.35 -7.67
C LEU A 656 11.73 35.32 -7.13
N ASP A 657 12.12 36.60 -6.96
CA ASP A 657 11.23 37.65 -6.45
C ASP A 657 10.39 38.27 -7.59
N ASP A 658 11.01 38.59 -8.73
CA ASP A 658 10.33 39.18 -9.89
C ASP A 658 11.11 38.93 -11.19
N PHE A 659 10.80 37.83 -11.88
CA PHE A 659 11.44 37.47 -13.14
C PHE A 659 11.19 38.49 -14.25
N GLU A 660 9.99 39.06 -14.33
CA GLU A 660 9.61 40.00 -15.40
C GLU A 660 10.41 41.29 -15.33
N THR A 661 10.57 41.86 -14.12
CA THR A 661 11.40 43.05 -13.93
C THR A 661 12.86 42.80 -14.26
N VAL A 662 13.40 41.61 -13.93
CA VAL A 662 14.78 41.24 -14.30
C VAL A 662 14.91 41.13 -15.82
N LEU A 663 13.95 40.48 -16.48
CA LEU A 663 13.94 40.28 -17.93
C LEU A 663 13.82 41.61 -18.71
N GLN A 664 13.10 42.60 -18.17
CA GLN A 664 13.00 43.95 -18.75
C GLN A 664 14.31 44.75 -18.65
N ARG A 665 15.15 44.46 -17.65
CA ARG A 665 16.45 45.13 -17.44
C ARG A 665 17.59 44.49 -18.21
N ARG A 666 17.30 43.51 -19.07
CA ARG A 666 18.32 42.80 -19.85
C ARG A 666 19.14 43.76 -20.73
N THR A 667 20.41 43.41 -20.93
CA THR A 667 21.26 44.10 -21.91
C THR A 667 21.02 43.55 -23.31
N GLU A 668 21.42 44.27 -24.35
CA GLU A 668 21.37 43.79 -25.75
C GLU A 668 22.20 42.52 -25.99
N LYS A 669 23.13 42.17 -25.08
CA LYS A 669 23.89 40.91 -25.15
C LYS A 669 23.06 39.69 -24.72
N CYS A 670 21.95 39.90 -24.02
CA CYS A 670 21.05 38.83 -23.62
C CYS A 670 20.15 38.47 -24.80
N VAL A 671 20.54 37.43 -25.53
CA VAL A 671 19.77 36.88 -26.65
C VAL A 671 18.76 35.89 -26.11
N LEU A 672 17.47 36.18 -26.32
CA LEU A 672 16.35 35.37 -25.87
C LEU A 672 15.94 34.34 -26.95
N PRO A 673 15.21 33.28 -26.56
CA PRO A 673 14.70 32.29 -27.52
C PRO A 673 13.81 32.93 -28.59
N ASP A 674 13.82 32.36 -29.78
CA ASP A 674 13.11 32.83 -30.99
C ASP A 674 11.59 32.96 -30.83
N TYR A 675 10.99 32.11 -30.01
CA TYR A 675 9.57 32.14 -29.67
C TYR A 675 9.20 33.25 -28.67
N PHE A 676 10.18 33.91 -28.07
CA PHE A 676 9.95 35.07 -27.20
C PHE A 676 10.14 36.37 -28.00
N LYS A 677 9.02 37.00 -28.38
CA LYS A 677 9.03 38.33 -29.00
C LYS A 677 8.71 39.38 -27.92
N PRO A 678 9.56 40.41 -27.76
CA PRO A 678 9.38 41.44 -26.73
C PRO A 678 8.14 42.31 -26.93
#